data_AF-A0A3A8ZPJ5-F1
#
_entry.id   AF-A0A3A8ZPJ5-F1
#
_cell.length_a   1.000
_cell.length_b   1.000
_cell.length_c   1.000
_cell.angle_alpha   90.00
_cell.angle_beta   90.00
_cell.angle_gamma   90.00
#
_symmetry.space_group_name_H-M   'P 1'
#
loop_
_entity.id
_entity.type
_entity.pdbx_description
1 polymer ?
#
loop_
_entity_poly.entity_id
_entity_poly.type
_entity_poly.pdbx_seq_one_letter_code
_entity_poly.pdbx_strand_id
1 'polypeptide(L)'
;MPEKRHSPHGFQAQLSCDMGEGSVVMGNGRKRKRNRTMRETALLLVVVMLGAVFAFPTNMDEVQGAGKRTVRVSFFPMGGYHETLPDGSMFGMDVEYLDNLCDYVNWNIEYVPCESWDEALQMLADKEVDLVGSAQYSAERAQVYKYADIANGYTFGAIAVKGDSPLAYEDFDAMKDITYGVVGTYVRKQEFLEYLKGHGIENPRVREYESTAVLQGALSVGEIDALVHSLTEIREGQRVIGRFAPMPFYYITYPGNEDLMRELNQGIADVKMNRPELENELMVKYYDSRLDHTILLTGEELDYIRKNDGLKVGYLDGYYPFSYEDEEGVYKGLAPQMLGEVSVSTGLTFSYVKMQGMDEAKQALMDGSIDIIGYCGESEGNMKQTECVLTKAYAQAPRVLITKSGGRTEEFQTLAVTGENLTEEGGVTFAGRQTELLILENPRECLQAVKSGKAEAALCDGYLAEYLLGSQFGFGQLEIHTVLSDVHDIRMVVRNDENSPLLGILNKELLEVTDKSVNDYMLQDNFYSRMSVDGFIRDHSIIIILVLLAAAALAIFVLYRMLENSRRLQKLMYKDADFNIWNINYLKYRASLKLGTDADKKYAIVYTDICQFKSYNALYGWNAGQRLLELTIEIMAGEVGENELYARSYGSHFVLFLQYEDMSSLTKRMMAMANRISDHIHEKEGIRMTLAMGVCAVEKGDTDIQLALSYAIQAVDPLKDSHSNAISIYDEELRKKQREQHEREKLLDAADFQRDFVAYYQAKVDIRDERVVGAEALVRFKDPTANGAIRAPGFFVPYYEQTGRITEVDFFVMESVCKMLRRRLDEGLAVVPVSCNFSRSHFVKDGFPERFVSVMEKYQVPKDLIEVEITETLVVEEMQQQKVKENVAILKDKGVHLSIDDFGSGYSSLGVFEQIPASVIKLDRSFLLNNENRTRQVQIMRNIVNLARDLEAQVVCEGVETEGDTELMMEIGAYVAQGYRYCKPVPEEVFEEMIV
;
A
#
# COMPACT_ATOMS: atom_id res chain seq x y z
N MET A 1 27.25 25.33 47.60
CA MET A 1 28.61 25.90 47.42
C MET A 1 29.37 25.01 46.45
N PRO A 2 30.25 25.54 45.58
CA PRO A 2 30.44 26.96 45.21
C PRO A 2 29.37 27.39 44.17
N GLU A 3 28.88 28.63 44.08
CA GLU A 3 29.55 29.89 43.71
C GLU A 3 30.03 29.92 42.23
N LYS A 4 29.85 31.00 41.43
CA LYS A 4 29.58 32.42 41.76
C LYS A 4 29.14 33.20 40.48
N ARG A 5 28.19 34.15 40.62
CA ARG A 5 28.16 35.54 40.07
C ARG A 5 28.30 35.77 38.53
N HIS A 6 27.81 36.84 37.89
CA HIS A 6 27.17 38.09 38.36
C HIS A 6 26.17 38.64 37.32
N SER A 7 25.19 39.39 37.84
CA SER A 7 24.27 40.35 37.19
C SER A 7 24.93 41.75 37.02
N PRO A 8 24.22 42.89 36.80
CA PRO A 8 23.18 43.27 35.81
C PRO A 8 23.41 44.69 35.19
N HIS A 9 22.52 45.17 34.32
CA HIS A 9 21.98 46.56 34.29
C HIS A 9 20.67 46.57 33.44
N GLY A 10 19.62 47.35 33.72
CA GLY A 10 19.30 48.19 34.89
C GLY A 10 18.39 49.39 34.56
N PHE A 11 17.17 49.43 35.13
CA PHE A 11 16.26 50.62 35.20
C PHE A 11 15.69 51.14 33.85
N GLN A 12 14.59 51.90 33.78
CA GLN A 12 13.86 52.68 34.78
C GLN A 12 12.34 52.74 34.50
N ALA A 13 11.52 52.98 35.54
CA ALA A 13 10.07 53.16 35.44
C ALA A 13 9.65 54.65 35.45
N GLN A 14 8.42 54.96 35.04
CA GLN A 14 7.74 56.21 35.41
C GLN A 14 6.23 56.04 35.58
N LEU A 15 5.65 56.85 36.47
CA LEU A 15 4.32 56.66 37.08
C LEU A 15 3.69 58.04 37.35
N SER A 16 2.40 58.22 37.02
CA SER A 16 1.51 59.32 37.46
C SER A 16 0.06 58.93 37.10
N CYS A 17 -0.89 58.77 38.05
CA CYS A 17 -1.60 59.79 38.84
C CYS A 17 -2.45 60.76 37.98
N ASP A 18 -3.72 61.10 38.28
CA ASP A 18 -4.73 60.55 39.24
C ASP A 18 -6.14 61.19 38.96
N MET A 19 -7.20 60.74 39.64
CA MET A 19 -8.58 61.32 39.76
C MET A 19 -9.49 61.27 38.50
N GLY A 20 -10.85 61.26 38.50
CA GLY A 20 -11.93 61.34 39.52
C GLY A 20 -13.08 62.27 39.04
N GLU A 21 -14.41 62.04 39.15
CA GLU A 21 -15.26 60.94 39.65
C GLU A 21 -16.70 60.99 39.03
N GLY A 22 -17.46 59.88 39.01
CA GLY A 22 -18.94 59.81 38.77
C GLY A 22 -19.48 60.11 37.34
N SER A 23 -20.64 59.62 36.86
CA SER A 23 -21.73 58.82 37.47
C SER A 23 -22.65 58.14 36.41
N VAL A 24 -23.12 56.91 36.70
CA VAL A 24 -24.39 56.24 36.25
C VAL A 24 -24.88 56.37 34.78
N VAL A 25 -24.89 55.24 34.04
CA VAL A 25 -26.05 54.72 33.26
C VAL A 25 -25.95 53.17 33.19
N MET A 26 -27.04 52.46 33.54
CA MET A 26 -27.19 51.02 33.26
C MET A 26 -27.71 50.76 31.84
N GLY A 27 -27.19 49.72 31.17
CA GLY A 27 -27.89 49.06 30.06
C GLY A 27 -27.11 48.93 28.75
N ASN A 28 -26.33 47.84 28.60
CA ASN A 28 -26.08 47.14 27.30
C ASN A 28 -25.21 45.86 27.43
N GLY A 29 -25.17 45.19 28.59
CA GLY A 29 -24.20 44.12 28.88
C GLY A 29 -24.40 42.78 28.16
N ARG A 30 -25.65 42.37 27.84
CA ARG A 30 -25.93 40.99 27.36
C ARG A 30 -25.90 40.81 25.83
N LYS A 31 -26.34 41.78 25.02
CA LYS A 31 -26.26 41.67 23.54
C LYS A 31 -24.82 41.76 23.00
N ARG A 32 -23.94 42.51 23.66
CA ARG A 32 -22.54 42.69 23.22
C ARG A 32 -21.65 41.46 23.46
N LYS A 33 -22.01 40.56 24.39
CA LYS A 33 -21.28 39.31 24.64
C LYS A 33 -21.59 38.23 23.59
N ARG A 34 -22.87 38.02 23.24
CA ARG A 34 -23.31 36.96 22.30
C ARG A 34 -22.78 37.15 20.87
N ASN A 35 -22.74 38.39 20.36
CA ASN A 35 -22.13 38.69 19.05
C ASN A 35 -20.59 38.62 19.06
N ARG A 36 -19.95 38.69 20.23
CA ARG A 36 -18.50 38.54 20.36
C ARG A 36 -18.12 37.07 20.33
N THR A 37 -18.81 36.23 21.10
CA THR A 37 -18.65 34.77 21.05
C THR A 37 -18.94 34.19 19.67
N MET A 38 -19.92 34.70 18.92
CA MET A 38 -20.20 34.23 17.54
C MET A 38 -19.11 34.62 16.53
N ARG A 39 -18.48 35.80 16.71
CA ARG A 39 -17.30 36.17 15.92
C ARG A 39 -16.07 35.36 16.32
N GLU A 40 -15.90 35.08 17.60
CA GLU A 40 -14.79 34.29 18.12
C GLU A 40 -14.92 32.81 17.70
N THR A 41 -16.11 32.20 17.69
CA THR A 41 -16.31 30.83 17.16
C THR A 41 -16.20 30.76 15.63
N ALA A 42 -16.69 31.75 14.88
CA ALA A 42 -16.48 31.81 13.44
C ALA A 42 -14.99 31.97 13.07
N LEU A 43 -14.26 32.80 13.82
CA LEU A 43 -12.81 32.93 13.67
C LEU A 43 -12.09 31.64 14.07
N LEU A 44 -12.54 30.95 15.13
CA LEU A 44 -12.00 29.65 15.55
C LEU A 44 -12.21 28.58 14.46
N LEU A 45 -13.40 28.50 13.85
CA LEU A 45 -13.69 27.59 12.74
C LEU A 45 -12.80 27.87 11.50
N VAL A 46 -12.60 29.15 11.16
CA VAL A 46 -11.68 29.54 10.07
C VAL A 46 -10.22 29.22 10.41
N VAL A 47 -9.80 29.42 11.66
CA VAL A 47 -8.43 29.08 12.12
C VAL A 47 -8.23 27.57 12.23
N VAL A 48 -9.26 26.78 12.58
CA VAL A 48 -9.21 25.31 12.59
C VAL A 48 -9.16 24.76 11.17
N MET A 49 -9.96 25.29 10.23
CA MET A 49 -9.84 24.91 8.82
C MET A 49 -8.49 25.31 8.21
N LEU A 50 -7.95 26.50 8.52
CA LEU A 50 -6.62 26.89 8.08
C LEU A 50 -5.51 26.08 8.76
N GLY A 51 -5.68 25.70 10.04
CA GLY A 51 -4.75 24.85 10.77
C GLY A 51 -4.66 23.44 10.18
N ALA A 52 -5.79 22.85 9.79
CA ALA A 52 -5.85 21.55 9.11
C ALA A 52 -5.12 21.53 7.77
N VAL A 53 -4.99 22.68 7.08
CA VAL A 53 -4.27 22.81 5.80
C VAL A 53 -2.75 23.00 5.98
N PHE A 54 -2.27 23.28 7.20
CA PHE A 54 -0.85 23.54 7.49
C PHE A 54 -0.19 22.53 8.46
N ALA A 55 -0.91 21.50 8.90
CA ALA A 55 -0.41 20.49 9.83
C ALA A 55 0.04 19.17 9.16
N PHE A 56 0.92 19.25 8.16
CA PHE A 56 1.71 18.11 7.69
C PHE A 56 3.21 18.41 7.84
N PRO A 57 3.93 17.76 8.78
CA PRO A 57 5.37 17.83 8.84
C PRO A 57 6.00 17.02 7.69
N THR A 58 6.66 17.71 6.77
CA THR A 58 7.53 17.05 5.78
C THR A 58 8.93 16.85 6.38
N ASN A 59 9.26 15.61 6.72
CA ASN A 59 10.61 15.01 6.72
C ASN A 59 10.41 13.50 6.99
N MET A 60 10.54 12.66 5.97
CA MET A 60 11.77 11.92 5.62
C MET A 60 12.04 10.74 6.55
N ASP A 61 11.74 9.53 6.06
CA ASP A 61 12.77 8.55 5.74
C ASP A 61 12.26 7.60 4.65
N GLU A 62 13.13 7.20 3.71
CA GLU A 62 12.85 6.09 2.78
C GLU A 62 12.95 4.77 3.55
N VAL A 63 11.83 4.34 4.15
CA VAL A 63 11.71 2.95 4.60
C VAL A 63 11.64 2.07 3.35
N GLN A 64 12.66 1.25 3.14
CA GLN A 64 12.68 0.23 2.09
C GLN A 64 11.38 -0.59 2.16
N GLY A 65 10.65 -0.65 1.04
CA GLY A 65 9.34 -1.28 0.99
C GLY A 65 9.39 -2.76 1.34
N ALA A 66 9.02 -3.11 2.57
CA ALA A 66 8.60 -4.47 2.89
C ALA A 66 7.36 -4.79 2.05
N GLY A 67 7.40 -5.90 1.32
CA GLY A 67 6.24 -6.35 0.54
C GLY A 67 5.01 -6.57 1.42
N LYS A 68 3.81 -6.46 0.82
CA LYS A 68 2.57 -6.82 1.50
C LYS A 68 2.67 -8.22 2.08
N ARG A 69 2.22 -8.38 3.33
CA ARG A 69 2.16 -9.68 4.00
C ARG A 69 1.01 -10.50 3.39
N THR A 70 1.29 -11.67 2.82
CA THR A 70 0.23 -12.62 2.50
C THR A 70 -0.33 -13.23 3.79
N VAL A 71 -1.65 -13.27 3.92
CA VAL A 71 -2.36 -13.88 5.05
C VAL A 71 -3.35 -14.90 4.50
N ARG A 72 -3.16 -16.18 4.84
CA ARG A 72 -4.02 -17.27 4.39
C ARG A 72 -5.24 -17.39 5.31
N VAL A 73 -6.44 -17.22 4.77
CA VAL A 73 -7.70 -17.24 5.52
C VAL A 73 -8.53 -18.45 5.10
N SER A 74 -9.00 -19.25 6.06
CA SER A 74 -9.87 -20.39 5.76
C SER A 74 -11.21 -19.94 5.18
N PHE A 75 -11.67 -20.58 4.11
CA PHE A 75 -12.95 -20.26 3.47
C PHE A 75 -13.81 -21.54 3.33
N PHE A 76 -14.85 -21.67 4.14
CA PHE A 76 -15.74 -22.84 4.16
C PHE A 76 -17.20 -22.42 3.90
N PRO A 77 -18.05 -23.24 3.28
CA PRO A 77 -19.41 -22.82 2.92
C PRO A 77 -20.27 -22.39 4.12
N MET A 78 -20.64 -21.09 4.18
CA MET A 78 -21.42 -20.51 5.28
C MET A 78 -22.31 -19.37 4.76
N GLY A 79 -23.61 -19.64 4.57
CA GLY A 79 -24.53 -18.73 3.83
C GLY A 79 -24.65 -17.32 4.41
N GLY A 80 -24.30 -16.31 3.60
CA GLY A 80 -24.15 -14.90 3.95
C GLY A 80 -22.75 -14.50 4.47
N TYR A 81 -21.94 -15.46 4.95
CA TYR A 81 -20.63 -15.21 5.56
C TYR A 81 -19.47 -15.52 4.59
N HIS A 82 -19.52 -16.71 4.00
CA HIS A 82 -18.60 -17.26 3.00
C HIS A 82 -19.41 -17.95 1.90
N GLU A 83 -19.47 -17.35 0.72
CA GLU A 83 -20.13 -17.87 -0.47
C GLU A 83 -19.18 -17.82 -1.67
N THR A 84 -19.07 -18.91 -2.42
CA THR A 84 -18.37 -18.92 -3.71
C THR A 84 -19.38 -18.71 -4.82
N LEU A 85 -19.22 -17.62 -5.59
CA LEU A 85 -20.10 -17.32 -6.73
C LEU A 85 -19.85 -18.30 -7.90
N PRO A 86 -20.77 -18.43 -8.86
CA PRO A 86 -20.65 -19.39 -9.97
C PRO A 86 -19.44 -19.20 -10.90
N ASP A 87 -18.77 -18.05 -10.82
CA ASP A 87 -17.52 -17.74 -11.56
C ASP A 87 -16.24 -18.07 -10.77
N GLY A 88 -16.37 -18.58 -9.53
CA GLY A 88 -15.26 -18.92 -8.64
C GLY A 88 -14.78 -17.76 -7.77
N SER A 89 -15.41 -16.58 -7.82
CA SER A 89 -15.08 -15.47 -6.92
C SER A 89 -15.61 -15.73 -5.49
N MET A 90 -14.85 -15.26 -4.50
CA MET A 90 -15.22 -15.35 -3.08
C MET A 90 -16.04 -14.14 -2.68
N PHE A 91 -17.15 -14.36 -1.99
CA PHE A 91 -18.13 -13.36 -1.59
C PHE A 91 -18.65 -13.63 -0.16
N GLY A 92 -19.32 -12.66 0.43
CA GLY A 92 -19.94 -12.76 1.77
C GLY A 92 -19.37 -11.77 2.78
N MET A 93 -19.96 -11.76 3.97
CA MET A 93 -19.65 -10.79 5.02
C MET A 93 -18.18 -10.77 5.44
N ASP A 94 -17.50 -11.92 5.52
CA ASP A 94 -16.09 -11.99 5.93
C ASP A 94 -15.17 -11.34 4.90
N VAL A 95 -15.50 -11.52 3.60
CA VAL A 95 -14.71 -10.97 2.48
C VAL A 95 -14.78 -9.46 2.47
N GLU A 96 -15.99 -8.89 2.53
CA GLU A 96 -16.15 -7.43 2.56
C GLU A 96 -15.57 -6.80 3.84
N TYR A 97 -15.60 -7.51 4.98
CA TYR A 97 -14.95 -7.06 6.21
C TYR A 97 -13.42 -7.04 6.10
N LEU A 98 -12.82 -8.12 5.57
CA LEU A 98 -11.37 -8.21 5.40
C LEU A 98 -10.83 -7.24 4.34
N ASP A 99 -11.59 -6.99 3.27
CA ASP A 99 -11.26 -5.97 2.27
C ASP A 99 -11.20 -4.57 2.90
N ASN A 100 -12.22 -4.18 3.70
CA ASN A 100 -12.22 -2.92 4.45
C ASN A 100 -11.09 -2.86 5.50
N LEU A 101 -10.69 -4.00 6.08
CA LEU A 101 -9.58 -4.08 7.03
C LEU A 101 -8.21 -3.91 6.34
N CYS A 102 -8.05 -4.40 5.11
CA CYS A 102 -6.84 -4.25 4.31
C CYS A 102 -6.54 -2.81 3.84
N ASP A 103 -7.46 -1.86 4.01
CA ASP A 103 -7.17 -0.42 3.87
C ASP A 103 -6.30 0.12 5.03
N TYR A 104 -6.32 -0.54 6.19
CA TYR A 104 -5.61 -0.13 7.41
C TYR A 104 -4.37 -0.97 7.73
N VAL A 105 -4.26 -2.18 7.17
CA VAL A 105 -3.10 -3.09 7.37
C VAL A 105 -2.43 -3.47 6.05
N ASN A 106 -1.10 -3.62 6.04
CA ASN A 106 -0.33 -3.89 4.83
C ASN A 106 -0.40 -5.37 4.39
N TRP A 107 -1.61 -5.89 4.22
CA TRP A 107 -1.89 -7.30 3.92
C TRP A 107 -2.29 -7.54 2.46
N ASN A 108 -2.22 -8.80 2.05
CA ASN A 108 -2.84 -9.39 0.88
C ASN A 108 -3.53 -10.69 1.33
N ILE A 109 -4.85 -10.80 1.18
CA ILE A 109 -5.59 -11.98 1.62
C ILE A 109 -5.50 -13.10 0.56
N GLU A 110 -5.24 -14.32 1.03
CA GLU A 110 -5.33 -15.54 0.24
C GLU A 110 -6.40 -16.45 0.87
N TYR A 111 -7.57 -16.54 0.23
CA TYR A 111 -8.64 -17.42 0.71
C TYR A 111 -8.32 -18.87 0.34
N VAL A 112 -8.29 -19.75 1.35
CA VAL A 112 -7.99 -21.18 1.21
C VAL A 112 -9.28 -21.98 1.40
N PRO A 113 -9.86 -22.57 0.34
CA PRO A 113 -11.12 -23.30 0.44
C PRO A 113 -11.02 -24.58 1.28
N CYS A 114 -12.04 -24.86 2.08
CA CYS A 114 -12.22 -26.11 2.84
C CYS A 114 -13.72 -26.50 2.90
N GLU A 115 -14.02 -27.76 3.19
CA GLU A 115 -15.39 -28.29 3.18
C GLU A 115 -16.19 -27.92 4.44
N SER A 116 -15.53 -27.62 5.57
CA SER A 116 -16.20 -27.41 6.85
C SER A 116 -15.43 -26.56 7.87
N TRP A 117 -16.13 -26.09 8.90
CA TRP A 117 -15.57 -25.43 10.08
C TRP A 117 -14.50 -26.28 10.80
N ASP A 118 -14.74 -27.58 10.95
CA ASP A 118 -13.82 -28.46 11.67
C ASP A 118 -12.53 -28.70 10.86
N GLU A 119 -12.63 -28.74 9.53
CA GLU A 119 -11.47 -28.74 8.64
C GLU A 119 -10.71 -27.41 8.71
N ALA A 120 -11.39 -26.27 8.71
CA ALA A 120 -10.75 -24.95 8.89
C ALA A 120 -9.94 -24.86 10.19
N LEU A 121 -10.45 -25.44 11.29
CA LEU A 121 -9.71 -25.56 12.55
C LEU A 121 -8.50 -26.51 12.42
N GLN A 122 -8.65 -27.64 11.74
CA GLN A 122 -7.54 -28.59 11.53
C GLN A 122 -6.42 -27.95 10.68
N MET A 123 -6.77 -27.28 9.58
CA MET A 123 -5.82 -26.52 8.74
C MET A 123 -5.10 -25.40 9.54
N LEU A 124 -5.78 -24.78 10.52
CA LEU A 124 -5.16 -23.79 11.40
C LEU A 124 -4.19 -24.45 12.40
N ALA A 125 -4.50 -25.63 12.93
CA ALA A 125 -3.59 -26.40 13.76
C ALA A 125 -2.32 -26.82 12.99
N ASP A 126 -2.50 -27.26 11.75
CA ASP A 126 -1.43 -27.70 10.85
C ASP A 126 -0.68 -26.53 10.16
N LYS A 127 -1.15 -25.29 10.37
CA LYS A 127 -0.58 -24.02 9.86
C LYS A 127 -0.64 -23.88 8.33
N GLU A 128 -1.59 -24.57 7.71
CA GLU A 128 -1.93 -24.42 6.29
C GLU A 128 -2.70 -23.12 6.03
N VAL A 129 -3.44 -22.63 7.04
CA VAL A 129 -3.99 -21.27 7.10
C VAL A 129 -3.40 -20.49 8.27
N ASP A 130 -3.43 -19.16 8.17
CA ASP A 130 -2.96 -18.24 9.20
C ASP A 130 -4.10 -17.67 10.06
N LEU A 131 -5.34 -17.66 9.54
CA LEU A 131 -6.50 -17.06 10.18
C LEU A 131 -7.80 -17.83 9.89
N VAL A 132 -8.69 -17.91 10.90
CA VAL A 132 -10.06 -18.44 10.77
C VAL A 132 -11.04 -17.41 11.35
N GLY A 133 -12.09 -17.07 10.61
CA GLY A 133 -13.15 -16.13 11.01
C GLY A 133 -14.27 -16.74 11.86
N SER A 134 -15.36 -16.01 12.07
CA SER A 134 -16.61 -16.40 12.75
C SER A 134 -16.52 -17.06 14.16
N ALA A 135 -15.35 -17.12 14.78
CA ALA A 135 -15.11 -17.90 16.00
C ALA A 135 -15.74 -17.25 17.24
N GLN A 136 -16.77 -17.90 17.81
CA GLN A 136 -17.26 -17.56 19.16
C GLN A 136 -16.25 -17.98 20.24
N TYR A 137 -16.17 -17.24 21.34
CA TYR A 137 -15.24 -17.54 22.44
C TYR A 137 -15.64 -18.81 23.21
N SER A 138 -14.69 -19.71 23.47
CA SER A 138 -14.81 -20.73 24.52
C SER A 138 -13.49 -20.95 25.25
N ALA A 139 -13.58 -21.27 26.55
CA ALA A 139 -12.40 -21.49 27.38
C ALA A 139 -11.58 -22.72 26.96
N GLU A 140 -12.20 -23.68 26.27
CA GLU A 140 -11.56 -24.86 25.69
C GLU A 140 -10.78 -24.49 24.42
N ARG A 141 -11.41 -23.74 23.51
CA ARG A 141 -10.74 -23.31 22.26
C ARG A 141 -9.60 -22.33 22.54
N ALA A 142 -9.74 -21.46 23.55
CA ALA A 142 -8.70 -20.52 23.98
C ALA A 142 -7.46 -21.18 24.63
N GLN A 143 -7.50 -22.48 24.95
CA GLN A 143 -6.31 -23.25 25.35
C GLN A 143 -5.48 -23.71 24.15
N VAL A 144 -6.09 -23.80 22.96
CA VAL A 144 -5.48 -24.34 21.74
C VAL A 144 -5.13 -23.23 20.75
N TYR A 145 -5.98 -22.20 20.61
CA TYR A 145 -5.84 -21.11 19.65
C TYR A 145 -5.82 -19.73 20.33
N LYS A 146 -5.21 -18.77 19.65
CA LYS A 146 -5.21 -17.35 20.04
C LYS A 146 -6.40 -16.63 19.41
N TYR A 147 -7.16 -15.91 20.22
CA TYR A 147 -8.26 -15.05 19.79
C TYR A 147 -7.78 -13.62 19.54
N ALA A 148 -8.48 -12.90 18.66
CA ALA A 148 -8.41 -11.44 18.61
C ALA A 148 -8.82 -10.80 19.95
N ASP A 149 -8.14 -9.73 20.34
CA ASP A 149 -8.47 -8.96 21.54
C ASP A 149 -9.78 -8.16 21.35
N ILE A 150 -10.13 -7.90 20.08
CA ILE A 150 -11.30 -7.12 19.67
C ILE A 150 -12.18 -8.00 18.77
N ALA A 151 -13.48 -8.05 19.08
CA ALA A 151 -14.47 -8.77 18.28
C ALA A 151 -14.73 -8.07 16.94
N ASN A 152 -14.78 -8.81 15.84
CA ASN A 152 -15.06 -8.29 14.50
C ASN A 152 -16.56 -8.27 14.15
N GLY A 153 -17.43 -8.68 15.08
CA GLY A 153 -18.87 -8.51 14.98
C GLY A 153 -19.64 -9.22 16.09
N TYR A 154 -20.97 -9.16 16.02
CA TYR A 154 -21.88 -9.83 16.96
C TYR A 154 -22.92 -10.67 16.22
N THR A 155 -23.28 -11.82 16.78
CA THR A 155 -24.34 -12.70 16.27
C THR A 155 -25.29 -13.10 17.39
N PHE A 156 -26.50 -13.50 17.04
CA PHE A 156 -27.52 -13.94 18.01
C PHE A 156 -27.61 -15.47 18.04
N GLY A 157 -28.06 -16.01 19.16
CA GLY A 157 -28.49 -17.40 19.22
C GLY A 157 -29.90 -17.48 18.62
N ALA A 158 -30.13 -18.43 17.73
CA ALA A 158 -31.38 -18.58 17.00
C ALA A 158 -31.92 -20.01 17.13
N ILE A 159 -33.24 -20.11 17.29
CA ILE A 159 -34.01 -21.33 17.11
C ILE A 159 -34.75 -21.17 15.79
N ALA A 160 -34.51 -22.07 14.84
CA ALA A 160 -35.08 -21.97 13.49
C ALA A 160 -35.79 -23.26 13.05
N VAL A 161 -36.83 -23.08 12.25
CA VAL A 161 -37.69 -24.13 11.70
C VAL A 161 -37.75 -24.01 10.18
N LYS A 162 -38.34 -24.99 9.50
CA LYS A 162 -38.69 -24.84 8.07
C LYS A 162 -39.68 -23.68 7.86
N GLY A 163 -39.60 -23.00 6.73
CA GLY A 163 -40.46 -21.86 6.42
C GLY A 163 -41.97 -22.15 6.36
N ASP A 164 -42.36 -23.42 6.18
CA ASP A 164 -43.75 -23.91 6.20
C ASP A 164 -44.21 -24.42 7.58
N SER A 165 -43.38 -24.30 8.61
CA SER A 165 -43.72 -24.73 9.97
C SER A 165 -44.82 -23.87 10.59
N PRO A 166 -45.83 -24.47 11.26
CA PRO A 166 -46.88 -23.72 11.96
C PRO A 166 -46.43 -23.11 13.30
N LEU A 167 -45.18 -23.35 13.72
CA LEU A 167 -44.64 -22.81 14.97
C LEU A 167 -44.44 -21.29 14.87
N ALA A 168 -45.14 -20.55 15.72
CA ALA A 168 -45.03 -19.09 15.80
C ALA A 168 -43.78 -18.65 16.58
N TYR A 169 -43.37 -17.39 16.39
CA TYR A 169 -42.25 -16.80 17.10
C TYR A 169 -42.56 -16.70 18.60
N GLU A 170 -41.69 -17.29 19.43
CA GLU A 170 -41.78 -17.33 20.90
C GLU A 170 -43.09 -17.92 21.45
N ASP A 171 -43.75 -18.81 20.69
CA ASP A 171 -44.83 -19.67 21.19
C ASP A 171 -44.25 -20.83 22.03
N PHE A 172 -43.84 -20.48 23.25
CA PHE A 172 -43.27 -21.41 24.21
C PHE A 172 -44.25 -22.51 24.66
N ASP A 173 -45.56 -22.38 24.41
CA ASP A 173 -46.53 -23.45 24.67
C ASP A 173 -46.48 -24.50 23.56
N ALA A 174 -46.50 -24.09 22.28
CA ALA A 174 -46.34 -25.00 21.14
C ALA A 174 -44.93 -25.63 21.08
N MET A 175 -43.90 -24.93 21.57
CA MET A 175 -42.51 -25.38 21.58
C MET A 175 -42.19 -26.45 22.66
N LYS A 176 -43.09 -26.76 23.60
CA LYS A 176 -42.80 -27.71 24.72
C LYS A 176 -42.49 -29.13 24.30
N ASP A 177 -43.18 -29.64 23.27
CA ASP A 177 -43.14 -31.04 22.86
C ASP A 177 -42.24 -31.32 21.64
N ILE A 178 -41.60 -30.29 21.08
CA ILE A 178 -40.82 -30.39 19.84
C ILE A 178 -39.41 -30.95 20.10
N THR A 179 -38.78 -31.46 19.05
CA THR A 179 -37.41 -31.97 19.05
C THR A 179 -36.45 -30.91 18.49
N TYR A 180 -35.51 -30.48 19.33
CA TYR A 180 -34.46 -29.54 18.97
C TYR A 180 -33.20 -30.29 18.53
N GLY A 181 -32.64 -29.94 17.38
CA GLY A 181 -31.28 -30.35 17.00
C GLY A 181 -30.25 -29.29 17.37
N VAL A 182 -29.10 -29.72 17.87
CA VAL A 182 -27.93 -28.86 18.14
C VAL A 182 -26.65 -29.57 17.70
N VAL A 183 -25.61 -28.85 17.30
CA VAL A 183 -24.29 -29.46 17.07
C VAL A 183 -23.64 -29.74 18.43
N GLY A 184 -23.03 -30.91 18.63
CA GLY A 184 -22.42 -31.28 19.92
C GLY A 184 -21.32 -30.31 20.38
N THR A 185 -20.60 -29.71 19.44
CA THR A 185 -19.56 -28.69 19.65
C THR A 185 -20.10 -27.25 19.74
N TYR A 186 -21.41 -27.04 19.71
CA TYR A 186 -22.02 -25.71 19.75
C TYR A 186 -21.87 -25.06 21.13
N VAL A 187 -20.97 -24.07 21.21
CA VAL A 187 -20.54 -23.43 22.46
C VAL A 187 -21.66 -22.75 23.26
N ARG A 188 -22.82 -22.46 22.64
CA ARG A 188 -23.96 -21.78 23.27
C ARG A 188 -25.13 -22.70 23.64
N LYS A 189 -24.94 -24.03 23.61
CA LYS A 189 -25.98 -25.01 24.00
C LYS A 189 -26.54 -24.73 25.41
N GLN A 190 -25.71 -24.31 26.36
CA GLN A 190 -26.15 -23.99 27.73
C GLN A 190 -27.07 -22.76 27.78
N GLU A 191 -26.74 -21.69 27.05
CA GLU A 191 -27.57 -20.48 26.98
C GLU A 191 -28.92 -20.74 26.33
N PHE A 192 -28.97 -21.61 25.31
CA PHE A 192 -30.21 -22.09 24.72
C PHE A 192 -31.10 -22.81 25.75
N LEU A 193 -30.53 -23.71 26.56
CA LEU A 193 -31.25 -24.40 27.63
C LEU A 193 -31.75 -23.42 28.71
N GLU A 194 -30.95 -22.41 29.05
CA GLU A 194 -31.34 -21.36 30.00
C GLU A 194 -32.43 -20.43 29.46
N TYR A 195 -32.39 -20.09 28.16
CA TYR A 195 -33.44 -19.35 27.47
C TYR A 195 -34.76 -20.12 27.47
N LEU A 196 -34.76 -21.41 27.10
CA LEU A 196 -35.96 -22.25 27.16
C LEU A 196 -36.50 -22.41 28.59
N LYS A 197 -35.60 -22.61 29.57
CA LYS A 197 -35.98 -22.69 30.98
C LYS A 197 -36.59 -21.39 31.51
N GLY A 198 -36.05 -20.24 31.10
CA GLY A 198 -36.58 -18.91 31.44
C GLY A 198 -38.02 -18.70 30.96
N HIS A 199 -38.44 -19.40 29.91
CA HIS A 199 -39.78 -19.35 29.34
C HIS A 199 -40.63 -20.61 29.63
N GLY A 200 -40.26 -21.40 30.65
CA GLY A 200 -41.09 -22.49 31.18
C GLY A 200 -40.91 -23.86 30.51
N ILE A 201 -39.84 -24.06 29.72
CA ILE A 201 -39.48 -25.36 29.13
C ILE A 201 -38.23 -25.90 29.86
N GLU A 202 -38.44 -26.66 30.95
CA GLU A 202 -37.33 -27.13 31.80
C GLU A 202 -36.55 -28.33 31.23
N ASN A 203 -37.19 -29.19 30.42
CA ASN A 203 -36.62 -30.44 29.91
C ASN A 203 -36.88 -30.62 28.41
N PRO A 204 -36.29 -29.78 27.53
CA PRO A 204 -36.47 -29.87 26.08
C PRO A 204 -35.90 -31.17 25.50
N ARG A 205 -36.52 -31.70 24.44
CA ARG A 205 -36.02 -32.88 23.72
C ARG A 205 -34.89 -32.46 22.78
N VAL A 206 -33.64 -32.59 23.21
CA VAL A 206 -32.46 -32.19 22.42
C VAL A 206 -31.78 -33.42 21.80
N ARG A 207 -31.47 -33.35 20.50
CA ARG A 207 -30.57 -34.27 19.79
C ARG A 207 -29.29 -33.56 19.42
N GLU A 208 -28.16 -34.25 19.59
CA GLU A 208 -26.84 -33.76 19.19
C GLU A 208 -26.43 -34.36 17.85
N TYR A 209 -25.84 -33.53 17.00
CA TYR A 209 -25.28 -33.89 15.70
C TYR A 209 -23.80 -33.54 15.64
N GLU A 210 -23.04 -34.31 14.85
CA GLU A 210 -21.58 -34.17 14.76
C GLU A 210 -21.15 -32.89 14.03
N SER A 211 -21.94 -32.38 13.08
CA SER A 211 -21.66 -31.13 12.37
C SER A 211 -22.93 -30.38 11.95
N THR A 212 -22.78 -29.08 11.63
CA THR A 212 -23.86 -28.21 11.14
C THR A 212 -24.50 -28.76 9.86
N ALA A 213 -23.72 -29.40 8.98
CA ALA A 213 -24.24 -29.99 7.75
C ALA A 213 -25.22 -31.15 8.03
N VAL A 214 -24.90 -32.02 9.00
CA VAL A 214 -25.80 -33.12 9.40
C VAL A 214 -27.04 -32.57 10.12
N LEU A 215 -26.88 -31.58 10.99
CA LEU A 215 -27.99 -30.88 11.66
C LEU A 215 -29.00 -30.27 10.65
N GLN A 216 -28.48 -29.58 9.63
CA GLN A 216 -29.28 -29.01 8.55
C GLN A 216 -29.99 -30.10 7.73
N GLY A 217 -29.32 -31.24 7.50
CA GLY A 217 -29.92 -32.42 6.90
C GLY A 217 -31.08 -32.97 7.70
N ALA A 218 -30.90 -33.14 9.02
CA ALA A 218 -31.91 -33.63 9.96
C ALA A 218 -33.17 -32.75 9.98
N LEU A 219 -33.02 -31.42 9.96
CA LEU A 219 -34.17 -30.51 9.82
C LEU A 219 -34.84 -30.70 8.46
N SER A 220 -34.08 -30.78 7.36
CA SER A 220 -34.66 -30.87 6.01
C SER A 220 -35.56 -32.10 5.83
N VAL A 221 -35.20 -33.25 6.42
CA VAL A 221 -35.99 -34.49 6.38
C VAL A 221 -37.07 -34.60 7.46
N GLY A 222 -37.14 -33.65 8.41
CA GLY A 222 -38.09 -33.68 9.53
C GLY A 222 -37.75 -34.67 10.64
N GLU A 223 -36.46 -34.95 10.85
CA GLU A 223 -35.98 -35.76 11.99
C GLU A 223 -36.00 -34.97 13.31
N ILE A 224 -35.85 -33.66 13.18
CA ILE A 224 -35.99 -32.63 14.22
C ILE A 224 -37.00 -31.58 13.73
N ASP A 225 -37.66 -30.93 14.66
CA ASP A 225 -38.69 -29.92 14.39
C ASP A 225 -38.07 -28.52 14.28
N ALA A 226 -37.04 -28.24 15.10
CA ALA A 226 -36.27 -27.01 15.11
C ALA A 226 -34.77 -27.30 15.21
N LEU A 227 -33.94 -26.49 14.57
CA LEU A 227 -32.49 -26.45 14.79
C LEU A 227 -32.12 -25.27 15.69
N VAL A 228 -31.01 -25.40 16.42
CA VAL A 228 -30.47 -24.37 17.32
C VAL A 228 -29.05 -24.07 16.89
N HIS A 229 -28.79 -22.82 16.47
CA HIS A 229 -27.47 -22.38 16.07
C HIS A 229 -27.32 -20.84 16.16
N SER A 230 -26.14 -20.33 15.79
CA SER A 230 -25.96 -18.89 15.55
C SER A 230 -26.79 -18.41 14.36
N LEU A 231 -27.29 -17.17 14.40
CA LEU A 231 -28.09 -16.57 13.30
C LEU A 231 -27.38 -16.64 11.94
N THR A 232 -26.04 -16.55 11.95
CA THR A 232 -25.17 -16.63 10.78
C THR A 232 -25.21 -17.97 10.02
N GLU A 233 -25.83 -19.00 10.61
CA GLU A 233 -25.93 -20.38 10.10
C GLU A 233 -27.37 -20.81 9.78
N ILE A 234 -28.32 -19.90 9.96
CA ILE A 234 -29.72 -20.09 9.55
C ILE A 234 -29.81 -19.85 8.04
N ARG A 235 -30.29 -20.83 7.28
CA ARG A 235 -30.35 -20.78 5.81
C ARG A 235 -31.58 -20.02 5.32
N GLU A 236 -31.53 -19.48 4.11
CA GLU A 236 -32.72 -18.91 3.49
C GLU A 236 -33.87 -19.93 3.39
N GLY A 237 -35.11 -19.45 3.56
CA GLY A 237 -36.30 -20.30 3.64
C GLY A 237 -36.50 -20.99 5.00
N GLN A 238 -35.64 -20.74 5.99
CA GLN A 238 -35.88 -21.09 7.40
C GLN A 238 -36.46 -19.89 8.14
N ARG A 239 -37.42 -20.14 9.04
CA ARG A 239 -38.01 -19.11 9.91
C ARG A 239 -37.39 -19.19 11.29
N VAL A 240 -36.96 -18.06 11.84
CA VAL A 240 -36.56 -17.96 13.25
C VAL A 240 -37.82 -17.91 14.11
N ILE A 241 -37.88 -18.74 15.16
CA ILE A 241 -38.99 -18.82 16.12
C ILE A 241 -38.56 -18.50 17.57
N GLY A 242 -37.30 -18.17 17.79
CA GLY A 242 -36.80 -17.73 19.09
C GLY A 242 -35.38 -17.22 18.97
N ARG A 243 -35.04 -16.19 19.75
CA ARG A 243 -33.76 -15.50 19.69
C ARG A 243 -33.22 -15.21 21.08
N PHE A 244 -31.98 -15.61 21.33
CA PHE A 244 -31.28 -15.41 22.60
C PHE A 244 -29.98 -14.60 22.40
N ALA A 245 -29.37 -14.20 23.51
CA ALA A 245 -28.47 -13.04 23.66
C ALA A 245 -27.47 -12.78 22.52
N PRO A 246 -27.11 -11.51 22.23
CA PRO A 246 -26.00 -11.21 21.34
C PRO A 246 -24.69 -11.76 21.94
N MET A 247 -23.84 -12.36 21.09
CA MET A 247 -22.50 -12.81 21.46
C MET A 247 -21.50 -12.35 20.39
N PRO A 248 -20.34 -11.82 20.79
CA PRO A 248 -19.27 -11.47 19.85
C PRO A 248 -18.69 -12.71 19.16
N PHE A 249 -18.27 -12.52 17.91
CA PHE A 249 -17.36 -13.44 17.22
C PHE A 249 -16.04 -12.75 16.89
N TYR A 250 -15.02 -13.56 16.68
CA TYR A 250 -13.62 -13.16 16.59
C TYR A 250 -12.94 -13.90 15.43
N TYR A 251 -11.83 -13.35 14.97
CA TYR A 251 -10.81 -14.13 14.28
C TYR A 251 -9.93 -14.88 15.28
N ILE A 252 -9.44 -16.06 14.88
CA ILE A 252 -8.47 -16.87 15.65
C ILE A 252 -7.26 -17.26 14.80
N THR A 253 -6.12 -17.49 15.47
CA THR A 253 -4.88 -17.99 14.86
C THR A 253 -4.19 -19.04 15.75
N TYR A 254 -3.16 -19.72 15.24
CA TYR A 254 -2.36 -20.69 15.99
C TYR A 254 -1.38 -20.00 16.99
N PRO A 255 -1.02 -20.66 18.10
CA PRO A 255 -0.04 -20.14 19.05
C PRO A 255 1.32 -19.84 18.40
N GLY A 256 1.83 -18.63 18.63
CA GLY A 256 3.09 -18.12 18.07
C GLY A 256 2.94 -17.16 16.90
N ASN A 257 1.73 -16.92 16.37
CA ASN A 257 1.48 -15.92 15.32
C ASN A 257 1.17 -14.51 15.88
N GLU A 258 1.88 -14.11 16.94
CA GLU A 258 1.56 -12.89 17.72
C GLU A 258 1.70 -11.60 16.89
N ASP A 259 2.59 -11.59 15.88
CA ASP A 259 2.73 -10.45 14.97
C ASP A 259 1.49 -10.26 14.07
N LEU A 260 0.89 -11.36 13.58
CA LEU A 260 -0.40 -11.28 12.87
C LEU A 260 -1.49 -10.75 13.79
N MET A 261 -1.53 -11.22 15.04
CA MET A 261 -2.56 -10.79 15.99
C MET A 261 -2.44 -9.31 16.33
N ARG A 262 -1.22 -8.78 16.50
CA ARG A 262 -1.01 -7.34 16.72
C ARG A 262 -1.47 -6.51 15.52
N GLU A 263 -1.15 -6.94 14.29
CA GLU A 263 -1.61 -6.30 13.05
C GLU A 263 -3.14 -6.35 12.94
N LEU A 264 -3.75 -7.51 13.20
CA LEU A 264 -5.20 -7.72 13.14
C LEU A 264 -5.96 -6.87 14.17
N ASN A 265 -5.53 -6.89 15.44
CA ASN A 265 -6.18 -6.12 16.50
C ASN A 265 -6.08 -4.61 16.23
N GLN A 266 -4.97 -4.14 15.64
CA GLN A 266 -4.85 -2.76 15.18
C GLN A 266 -5.82 -2.47 14.02
N GLY A 267 -5.86 -3.32 12.99
CA GLY A 267 -6.79 -3.19 11.86
C GLY A 267 -8.26 -3.15 12.27
N ILE A 268 -8.68 -4.04 13.18
CA ILE A 268 -10.06 -4.05 13.72
C ILE A 268 -10.35 -2.77 14.51
N ALA A 269 -9.39 -2.25 15.28
CA ALA A 269 -9.54 -0.98 16.00
C ALA A 269 -9.70 0.20 15.05
N ASP A 270 -8.90 0.25 13.98
CA ASP A 270 -8.95 1.32 12.98
C ASP A 270 -10.22 1.26 12.12
N VAL A 271 -10.69 0.07 11.74
CA VAL A 271 -12.00 -0.12 11.08
C VAL A 271 -13.13 0.39 11.98
N LYS A 272 -13.19 -0.01 13.25
CA LYS A 272 -14.22 0.45 14.19
C LYS A 272 -14.16 1.95 14.48
N MET A 273 -12.98 2.57 14.41
CA MET A 273 -12.81 4.00 14.63
C MET A 273 -13.20 4.84 13.40
N ASN A 274 -12.96 4.35 12.19
CA ASN A 274 -13.18 5.09 10.94
C ASN A 274 -14.51 4.75 10.23
N ARG A 275 -15.06 3.55 10.44
CA ARG A 275 -16.36 3.07 9.92
C ARG A 275 -17.18 2.31 11.00
N PRO A 276 -17.62 2.98 12.07
CA PRO A 276 -18.32 2.33 13.19
C PRO A 276 -19.64 1.65 12.79
N GLU A 277 -20.26 2.05 11.68
CA GLU A 277 -21.51 1.48 11.16
C GLU A 277 -21.34 0.17 10.36
N LEU A 278 -20.13 -0.16 9.91
CA LEU A 278 -19.86 -1.25 8.95
C LEU A 278 -20.41 -2.62 9.41
N GLU A 279 -20.24 -2.95 10.69
CA GLU A 279 -20.71 -4.24 11.24
C GLU A 279 -22.25 -4.36 11.20
N ASN A 280 -22.96 -3.25 11.40
CA ASN A 280 -24.42 -3.24 11.31
C ASN A 280 -24.90 -3.21 9.85
N GLU A 281 -24.20 -2.47 8.98
CA GLU A 281 -24.44 -2.43 7.53
C GLU A 281 -24.37 -3.84 6.92
N LEU A 282 -23.29 -4.57 7.21
CA LEU A 282 -23.09 -5.94 6.73
C LEU A 282 -24.11 -6.92 7.33
N MET A 283 -24.37 -6.85 8.64
CA MET A 283 -25.37 -7.73 9.28
C MET A 283 -26.78 -7.55 8.69
N VAL A 284 -27.21 -6.31 8.42
CA VAL A 284 -28.49 -6.05 7.74
C VAL A 284 -28.46 -6.60 6.30
N LYS A 285 -27.41 -6.27 5.53
CA LYS A 285 -27.24 -6.67 4.13
C LYS A 285 -27.34 -8.19 3.91
N TYR A 286 -26.82 -9.00 4.83
CA TYR A 286 -26.74 -10.46 4.66
C TYR A 286 -27.79 -11.28 5.44
N TYR A 287 -28.43 -10.73 6.48
CA TYR A 287 -29.26 -11.52 7.40
C TYR A 287 -30.65 -10.94 7.76
N ASP A 288 -30.99 -9.71 7.34
CA ASP A 288 -32.27 -9.05 7.72
C ASP A 288 -33.52 -9.82 7.26
N SER A 289 -33.47 -10.44 6.07
CA SER A 289 -34.56 -11.25 5.49
C SER A 289 -34.96 -12.49 6.30
N ARG A 290 -34.24 -12.84 7.37
CA ARG A 290 -34.40 -14.09 8.14
C ARG A 290 -35.17 -13.90 9.47
N LEU A 291 -35.77 -12.72 9.71
CA LEU A 291 -36.36 -12.30 10.99
C LEU A 291 -37.90 -12.10 11.01
N ASP A 292 -38.63 -12.68 10.05
CA ASP A 292 -40.05 -12.40 9.74
C ASP A 292 -41.07 -12.65 10.88
N HIS A 293 -42.01 -11.71 11.10
CA HIS A 293 -43.03 -11.72 12.17
C HIS A 293 -44.43 -12.10 11.63
N THR A 294 -45.26 -12.82 12.40
CA THR A 294 -46.60 -13.27 11.91
C THR A 294 -47.68 -13.19 13.00
N ILE A 295 -48.90 -12.81 12.60
CA ILE A 295 -50.00 -12.28 13.43
C ILE A 295 -51.08 -13.35 13.75
N LEU A 296 -51.83 -13.18 14.86
CA LEU A 296 -52.82 -14.15 15.38
C LEU A 296 -54.23 -13.55 15.56
N LEU A 297 -55.20 -14.03 14.77
CA LEU A 297 -56.63 -13.66 14.83
C LEU A 297 -57.51 -14.81 15.39
N THR A 298 -58.65 -14.48 16.01
CA THR A 298 -59.60 -15.47 16.53
C THR A 298 -60.60 -15.96 15.47
N GLY A 299 -61.28 -17.08 15.74
CA GLY A 299 -62.24 -17.67 14.80
C GLY A 299 -63.43 -16.74 14.44
N GLU A 300 -63.95 -15.98 15.40
CA GLU A 300 -65.06 -15.04 15.18
C GLU A 300 -64.60 -13.83 14.33
N GLU A 301 -63.37 -13.35 14.55
CA GLU A 301 -62.76 -12.28 13.76
C GLU A 301 -62.51 -12.73 12.31
N LEU A 302 -61.97 -13.94 12.11
CA LEU A 302 -61.75 -14.50 10.77
C LEU A 302 -63.06 -14.74 10.00
N ASP A 303 -64.15 -15.08 10.70
CA ASP A 303 -65.48 -15.22 10.11
C ASP A 303 -66.16 -13.87 9.84
N TYR A 304 -65.84 -12.81 10.61
CA TYR A 304 -66.27 -11.44 10.33
C TYR A 304 -65.56 -10.87 9.10
N ILE A 305 -64.24 -11.06 9.00
CA ILE A 305 -63.45 -10.67 7.82
C ILE A 305 -63.98 -11.37 6.57
N ARG A 306 -64.25 -12.69 6.64
CA ARG A 306 -64.79 -13.47 5.51
C ARG A 306 -66.23 -13.13 5.11
N LYS A 307 -66.97 -12.32 5.87
CA LYS A 307 -68.37 -11.92 5.59
C LYS A 307 -68.51 -10.47 5.09
N ASN A 308 -67.48 -9.64 5.27
CA ASN A 308 -67.53 -8.23 4.88
C ASN A 308 -66.65 -8.00 3.65
N ASP A 309 -67.28 -7.78 2.49
CA ASP A 309 -66.60 -7.53 1.21
C ASP A 309 -65.92 -6.14 1.12
N GLY A 310 -66.08 -5.30 2.16
CA GLY A 310 -65.33 -4.06 2.36
C GLY A 310 -66.00 -3.10 3.32
N LEU A 311 -65.18 -2.40 4.11
CA LEU A 311 -65.60 -1.44 5.12
C LEU A 311 -65.48 -0.01 4.58
N LYS A 312 -66.38 0.87 5.03
CA LYS A 312 -66.40 2.29 4.69
C LYS A 312 -65.80 3.13 5.81
N VAL A 313 -64.84 3.97 5.44
CA VAL A 313 -64.08 4.82 6.34
C VAL A 313 -64.44 6.27 6.07
N GLY A 314 -65.14 6.91 7.00
CA GLY A 314 -65.33 8.35 7.01
C GLY A 314 -64.00 9.04 7.34
N TYR A 315 -63.60 10.01 6.52
CA TYR A 315 -62.41 10.84 6.78
C TYR A 315 -62.73 12.33 6.79
N LEU A 316 -61.86 13.07 7.46
CA LEU A 316 -61.94 14.52 7.63
C LEU A 316 -60.70 15.16 7.02
N ASP A 317 -60.88 16.25 6.29
CA ASP A 317 -59.78 17.00 5.66
C ASP A 317 -59.22 18.08 6.60
N GLY A 318 -57.95 18.46 6.43
CA GLY A 318 -57.29 19.52 7.20
C GLY A 318 -56.50 19.09 8.44
N TYR A 319 -56.40 17.79 8.74
CA TYR A 319 -55.73 17.24 9.93
C TYR A 319 -54.37 16.58 9.59
N TYR A 320 -53.52 17.30 8.84
CA TYR A 320 -52.16 16.85 8.50
C TYR A 320 -51.31 16.66 9.78
N PRO A 321 -50.50 15.60 9.92
CA PRO A 321 -50.20 14.52 8.95
C PRO A 321 -51.17 13.32 9.01
N PHE A 322 -52.19 13.34 9.86
CA PHE A 322 -53.01 12.16 10.16
C PHE A 322 -54.12 11.90 9.11
N SER A 323 -54.81 12.94 8.65
CA SER A 323 -55.96 12.84 7.73
C SER A 323 -56.12 14.14 6.92
N TYR A 324 -55.86 14.12 5.62
CA TYR A 324 -55.94 15.30 4.73
C TYR A 324 -56.12 14.91 3.26
N GLU A 325 -56.52 15.86 2.41
CA GLU A 325 -56.41 15.75 0.96
C GLU A 325 -55.17 16.48 0.41
N ASP A 326 -54.53 15.91 -0.60
CA ASP A 326 -53.46 16.58 -1.34
C ASP A 326 -53.98 17.56 -2.43
N GLU A 327 -53.07 18.18 -3.18
CA GLU A 327 -53.44 19.15 -4.24
C GLU A 327 -54.30 18.53 -5.38
N GLU A 328 -54.34 17.20 -5.50
CA GLU A 328 -55.15 16.47 -6.48
C GLU A 328 -56.50 15.99 -5.90
N GLY A 329 -56.75 16.22 -4.60
CA GLY A 329 -57.96 15.78 -3.90
C GLY A 329 -57.91 14.31 -3.48
N VAL A 330 -56.72 13.70 -3.41
CA VAL A 330 -56.54 12.31 -2.97
C VAL A 330 -56.38 12.26 -1.46
N TYR A 331 -57.15 11.38 -0.80
CA TYR A 331 -57.04 11.18 0.65
C TYR A 331 -55.68 10.57 1.03
N LYS A 332 -54.97 11.26 1.92
CA LYS A 332 -53.66 10.90 2.44
C LYS A 332 -53.57 11.13 3.95
N GLY A 333 -52.53 10.57 4.54
CA GLY A 333 -52.19 10.70 5.95
C GLY A 333 -51.77 9.37 6.57
N LEU A 334 -51.43 9.43 7.86
CA LEU A 334 -51.14 8.24 8.65
C LEU A 334 -52.38 7.34 8.81
N ALA A 335 -53.60 7.89 8.91
CA ALA A 335 -54.82 7.09 9.05
C ALA A 335 -55.05 6.06 7.91
N PRO A 336 -55.01 6.44 6.60
CA PRO A 336 -55.11 5.46 5.52
C PRO A 336 -53.88 4.55 5.38
N GLN A 337 -52.71 4.95 5.91
CA GLN A 337 -51.54 4.06 6.00
C GLN A 337 -51.74 2.97 7.05
N MET A 338 -52.15 3.32 8.27
CA MET A 338 -52.49 2.34 9.33
C MET A 338 -53.57 1.37 8.85
N LEU A 339 -54.62 1.86 8.17
CA LEU A 339 -55.65 1.00 7.57
C LEU A 339 -55.12 0.16 6.40
N GLY A 340 -54.10 0.64 5.69
CA GLY A 340 -53.35 -0.15 4.70
C GLY A 340 -52.59 -1.31 5.34
N GLU A 341 -51.92 -1.08 6.48
CA GLU A 341 -51.22 -2.12 7.23
C GLU A 341 -52.21 -3.17 7.76
N VAL A 342 -53.32 -2.73 8.36
CA VAL A 342 -54.45 -3.60 8.77
C VAL A 342 -55.00 -4.38 7.56
N SER A 343 -55.09 -3.76 6.38
CA SER A 343 -55.55 -4.43 5.16
C SER A 343 -54.60 -5.55 4.72
N VAL A 344 -53.29 -5.29 4.78
CA VAL A 344 -52.24 -6.27 4.42
C VAL A 344 -52.20 -7.45 5.41
N SER A 345 -52.34 -7.19 6.71
CA SER A 345 -52.26 -8.24 7.75
C SER A 345 -53.54 -9.06 7.91
N THR A 346 -54.72 -8.45 7.77
CA THR A 346 -56.02 -9.11 8.02
C THR A 346 -56.78 -9.52 6.76
N GLY A 347 -56.48 -8.90 5.60
CA GLY A 347 -57.25 -9.06 4.37
C GLY A 347 -58.55 -8.24 4.28
N LEU A 348 -58.85 -7.38 5.26
CA LEU A 348 -59.94 -6.41 5.15
C LEU A 348 -59.68 -5.40 4.03
N THR A 349 -60.74 -5.00 3.31
CA THR A 349 -60.68 -3.94 2.31
C THR A 349 -61.36 -2.68 2.83
N PHE A 350 -60.79 -1.51 2.52
CA PHE A 350 -61.28 -0.21 2.99
C PHE A 350 -61.63 0.70 1.81
N SER A 351 -62.71 1.46 1.95
CA SER A 351 -63.17 2.47 1.00
C SER A 351 -63.43 3.78 1.72
N TYR A 352 -63.04 4.91 1.13
CA TYR A 352 -62.95 6.20 1.84
C TYR A 352 -64.07 7.17 1.41
N VAL A 353 -64.71 7.82 2.38
CA VAL A 353 -65.81 8.77 2.18
C VAL A 353 -65.52 10.08 2.90
N LYS A 354 -65.49 11.21 2.17
CA LYS A 354 -65.24 12.54 2.76
C LYS A 354 -66.44 13.00 3.59
N MET A 355 -66.22 13.34 4.85
CA MET A 355 -67.18 13.98 5.74
C MET A 355 -66.93 15.49 5.79
N GLN A 356 -67.97 16.31 5.96
CA GLN A 356 -67.83 17.77 6.14
C GLN A 356 -67.42 18.14 7.58
N GLY A 357 -67.68 17.28 8.56
CA GLY A 357 -67.34 17.51 9.96
C GLY A 357 -67.59 16.30 10.86
N MET A 358 -67.09 16.36 12.09
CA MET A 358 -67.15 15.24 13.05
C MET A 358 -68.60 14.85 13.41
N ASP A 359 -69.52 15.81 13.49
CA ASP A 359 -70.93 15.55 13.77
C ASP A 359 -71.63 14.77 12.64
N GLU A 360 -71.31 15.06 11.38
CA GLU A 360 -71.79 14.28 10.22
C GLU A 360 -71.18 12.88 10.24
N ALA A 361 -69.87 12.77 10.51
CA ALA A 361 -69.17 11.49 10.62
C ALA A 361 -69.79 10.58 11.71
N LYS A 362 -70.10 11.13 12.89
CA LYS A 362 -70.80 10.44 13.97
C LYS A 362 -72.20 9.99 13.56
N GLN A 363 -72.96 10.83 12.86
CA GLN A 363 -74.30 10.46 12.36
C GLN A 363 -74.23 9.34 11.31
N ALA A 364 -73.30 9.43 10.35
CA ALA A 364 -73.06 8.40 9.35
C ALA A 364 -72.59 7.07 9.95
N LEU A 365 -71.83 7.11 11.06
CA LEU A 365 -71.40 5.93 11.80
C LEU A 365 -72.56 5.28 12.57
N MET A 366 -73.53 6.05 13.05
CA MET A 366 -74.74 5.57 13.71
C MET A 366 -75.80 5.06 12.72
N ASP A 367 -75.98 5.71 11.57
CA ASP A 367 -76.97 5.30 10.55
C ASP A 367 -76.52 4.11 9.68
N GLY A 368 -75.22 3.83 9.62
CA GLY A 368 -74.63 2.71 8.86
C GLY A 368 -74.16 3.09 7.46
N SER A 369 -74.05 4.37 7.17
CA SER A 369 -73.44 4.88 5.94
C SER A 369 -71.92 4.69 5.93
N ILE A 370 -71.27 4.67 7.10
CA ILE A 370 -69.86 4.30 7.31
C ILE A 370 -69.69 3.33 8.50
N ASP A 371 -68.57 2.60 8.53
CA ASP A 371 -68.23 1.59 9.54
C ASP A 371 -67.12 2.07 10.51
N ILE A 372 -66.24 2.96 10.03
CA ILE A 372 -65.09 3.50 10.77
C ILE A 372 -64.99 5.01 10.52
N ILE A 373 -64.63 5.80 11.53
CA ILE A 373 -64.10 7.16 11.35
C ILE A 373 -62.58 7.09 11.52
N GLY A 374 -61.83 7.46 10.48
CA GLY A 374 -60.38 7.23 10.39
C GLY A 374 -59.51 8.15 11.26
N TYR A 375 -60.05 9.27 11.73
CA TYR A 375 -59.37 10.24 12.59
C TYR A 375 -60.35 10.77 13.65
N CYS A 376 -59.91 10.79 14.91
CA CYS A 376 -60.60 11.46 16.00
C CYS A 376 -59.59 11.87 17.09
N GLY A 377 -59.57 13.17 17.41
CA GLY A 377 -58.85 13.70 18.59
C GLY A 377 -59.72 13.86 19.84
N GLU A 378 -61.05 13.72 19.74
CA GLU A 378 -61.94 13.98 20.88
C GLU A 378 -61.64 13.09 22.09
N SER A 379 -61.73 13.69 23.28
CA SER A 379 -61.58 12.96 24.55
C SER A 379 -62.68 11.92 24.76
N GLU A 380 -62.37 10.84 25.48
CA GLU A 380 -63.36 9.82 25.88
C GLU A 380 -64.60 10.41 26.56
N GLY A 381 -64.46 11.54 27.26
CA GLY A 381 -65.55 12.23 27.94
C GLY A 381 -66.62 12.74 26.98
N ASN A 382 -66.19 13.40 25.90
CA ASN A 382 -67.08 13.92 24.86
C ASN A 382 -67.75 12.77 24.07
N MET A 383 -67.07 11.62 23.93
CA MET A 383 -67.62 10.45 23.25
C MET A 383 -68.62 9.63 24.09
N LYS A 384 -68.54 9.66 25.43
CA LYS A 384 -69.43 8.89 26.34
C LYS A 384 -70.92 9.21 26.25
N GLN A 385 -71.31 10.27 25.53
CA GLN A 385 -72.71 10.62 25.26
C GLN A 385 -73.25 10.07 23.91
N THR A 386 -72.47 9.25 23.21
CA THR A 386 -72.80 8.70 21.87
C THR A 386 -72.70 7.17 21.82
N GLU A 387 -73.35 6.51 20.85
CA GLU A 387 -73.26 5.06 20.63
C GLU A 387 -71.96 4.63 19.89
N CYS A 388 -70.86 5.32 20.18
CA CYS A 388 -69.56 5.16 19.50
C CYS A 388 -68.48 4.69 20.48
N VAL A 389 -67.49 3.94 19.99
CA VAL A 389 -66.32 3.47 20.76
C VAL A 389 -65.03 3.85 20.04
N LEU A 390 -64.04 4.25 20.84
CA LEU A 390 -62.71 4.60 20.37
C LEU A 390 -61.78 3.38 20.36
N THR A 391 -60.88 3.31 19.36
CA THR A 391 -59.77 2.35 19.37
C THR A 391 -58.69 2.73 20.39
N LYS A 392 -57.65 1.90 20.52
CA LYS A 392 -56.34 2.36 21.00
C LYS A 392 -55.87 3.56 20.17
N ALA A 393 -55.06 4.42 20.77
CA ALA A 393 -54.36 5.47 20.03
C ALA A 393 -53.39 4.82 19.03
N TYR A 394 -53.44 5.27 17.79
CA TYR A 394 -52.45 4.86 16.78
C TYR A 394 -51.35 5.91 16.63
N ALA A 395 -51.53 7.12 17.14
CA ALA A 395 -50.50 8.16 17.23
C ALA A 395 -50.76 9.08 18.43
N GLN A 396 -49.73 9.79 18.88
CA GLN A 396 -49.85 10.90 19.82
C GLN A 396 -49.35 12.20 19.16
N ALA A 397 -50.02 13.32 19.44
CA ALA A 397 -49.60 14.65 18.99
C ALA A 397 -49.34 15.57 20.20
N PRO A 398 -48.18 16.22 20.32
CA PRO A 398 -47.94 17.17 21.40
C PRO A 398 -48.79 18.43 21.19
N ARG A 399 -49.52 18.91 22.20
CA ARG A 399 -50.31 20.15 22.07
C ARG A 399 -49.42 21.38 22.20
N VAL A 400 -49.60 22.36 21.32
CA VAL A 400 -48.78 23.59 21.29
C VAL A 400 -49.63 24.85 21.30
N LEU A 401 -49.12 25.86 22.00
CA LEU A 401 -49.68 27.20 22.00
C LEU A 401 -48.93 28.09 21.00
N ILE A 402 -49.64 28.80 20.13
CA ILE A 402 -49.07 29.57 19.02
C ILE A 402 -49.47 31.03 19.15
N THR A 403 -48.49 31.93 19.11
CA THR A 403 -48.67 33.39 19.27
C THR A 403 -47.98 34.16 18.15
N LYS A 404 -48.20 35.48 18.03
CA LYS A 404 -47.35 36.32 17.15
C LYS A 404 -45.92 36.42 17.67
N SER A 405 -44.95 36.44 16.74
CA SER A 405 -43.53 36.46 17.07
C SER A 405 -43.14 37.62 17.98
N GLY A 406 -42.57 37.31 19.15
CA GLY A 406 -42.17 38.29 20.16
C GLY A 406 -43.25 38.70 21.17
N GLY A 407 -44.41 38.02 21.19
CA GLY A 407 -45.37 38.09 22.29
C GLY A 407 -44.75 37.65 23.62
N ARG A 408 -45.04 38.37 24.72
CA ARG A 408 -44.41 38.17 26.05
C ARG A 408 -45.41 38.21 27.20
N THR A 409 -46.59 37.66 26.99
CA THR A 409 -47.63 37.56 28.01
C THR A 409 -47.93 36.10 28.28
N GLU A 410 -47.76 35.68 29.53
CA GLU A 410 -48.08 34.32 30.02
C GLU A 410 -49.60 34.17 30.27
N GLU A 411 -50.34 35.27 30.27
CA GLU A 411 -51.80 35.32 30.37
C GLU A 411 -52.41 35.84 29.05
N PHE A 412 -53.45 35.16 28.55
CA PHE A 412 -54.15 35.51 27.31
C PHE A 412 -55.62 35.83 27.61
N GLN A 413 -56.13 36.92 27.05
CA GLN A 413 -57.54 37.31 27.15
C GLN A 413 -58.40 36.56 26.13
N THR A 414 -57.87 36.24 24.94
CA THR A 414 -58.63 35.53 23.90
C THR A 414 -57.79 34.40 23.28
N LEU A 415 -58.29 33.16 23.40
CA LEU A 415 -57.65 31.94 22.90
C LEU A 415 -58.51 31.31 21.79
N ALA A 416 -57.93 31.10 20.61
CA ALA A 416 -58.58 30.37 19.52
C ALA A 416 -58.39 28.85 19.66
N VAL A 417 -59.48 28.09 19.58
CA VAL A 417 -59.48 26.62 19.76
C VAL A 417 -60.47 25.96 18.79
N THR A 418 -60.25 24.68 18.46
CA THR A 418 -61.28 23.83 17.83
C THR A 418 -62.15 23.14 18.90
N GLY A 419 -63.32 22.61 18.51
CA GLY A 419 -64.21 21.91 19.43
C GLY A 419 -63.58 20.69 20.11
N GLU A 420 -62.71 19.96 19.40
CA GLU A 420 -61.97 18.79 19.91
C GLU A 420 -61.08 19.13 21.12
N ASN A 421 -60.60 20.38 21.19
CA ASN A 421 -59.71 20.86 22.24
C ASN A 421 -60.42 21.23 23.56
N LEU A 422 -61.76 21.12 23.61
CA LEU A 422 -62.61 21.47 24.76
C LEU A 422 -62.87 20.26 25.70
N THR A 423 -62.89 20.53 27.00
CA THR A 423 -63.31 19.59 28.05
C THR A 423 -64.83 19.45 28.15
N GLU A 424 -65.32 18.45 28.89
CA GLU A 424 -66.77 18.23 29.14
C GLU A 424 -67.50 19.48 29.71
N GLU A 425 -66.80 20.39 30.40
CA GLU A 425 -67.35 21.65 30.92
C GLU A 425 -67.30 22.82 29.91
N GLY A 426 -66.84 22.58 28.67
CA GLY A 426 -66.67 23.61 27.63
C GLY A 426 -65.46 24.52 27.82
N GLY A 427 -64.50 24.12 28.66
CA GLY A 427 -63.27 24.87 28.94
C GLY A 427 -62.01 24.21 28.35
N VAL A 428 -60.84 24.78 28.66
CA VAL A 428 -59.53 24.23 28.27
C VAL A 428 -58.68 24.07 29.52
N THR A 429 -58.04 22.91 29.71
CA THR A 429 -57.42 22.47 30.98
C THR A 429 -56.38 23.42 31.56
N PHE A 430 -55.66 24.17 30.72
CA PHE A 430 -54.62 25.13 31.15
C PHE A 430 -55.10 26.59 31.15
N ALA A 431 -56.31 26.90 30.68
CA ALA A 431 -56.83 28.26 30.59
C ALA A 431 -57.54 28.67 31.89
N GLY A 432 -57.25 29.88 32.38
CA GLY A 432 -57.96 30.43 33.54
C GLY A 432 -59.40 30.80 33.21
N ARG A 433 -60.29 30.82 34.23
CA ARG A 433 -61.72 31.19 34.11
C ARG A 433 -62.01 32.62 33.61
N GLN A 434 -61.00 33.37 33.17
CA GLN A 434 -61.10 34.73 32.63
C GLN A 434 -60.68 34.84 31.15
N THR A 435 -60.22 33.76 30.51
CA THR A 435 -59.90 33.74 29.08
C THR A 435 -61.15 33.47 28.25
N GLU A 436 -61.41 34.33 27.26
CA GLU A 436 -62.48 34.18 26.27
C GLU A 436 -62.05 33.15 25.20
N LEU A 437 -62.88 32.14 24.96
CA LEU A 437 -62.60 31.10 23.97
C LEU A 437 -63.27 31.43 22.64
N LEU A 438 -62.45 31.60 21.59
CA LEU A 438 -62.90 31.74 20.22
C LEU A 438 -62.90 30.34 19.57
N ILE A 439 -64.04 29.66 19.65
CA ILE A 439 -64.23 28.33 19.05
C ILE A 439 -64.38 28.49 17.53
N LEU A 440 -63.58 27.75 16.77
CA LEU A 440 -63.54 27.77 15.30
C LEU A 440 -63.57 26.35 14.74
N GLU A 441 -63.93 26.20 13.47
CA GLU A 441 -64.23 24.90 12.86
C GLU A 441 -62.98 24.04 12.59
N ASN A 442 -61.81 24.68 12.37
CA ASN A 442 -60.57 23.97 12.04
C ASN A 442 -59.32 24.71 12.57
N PRO A 443 -58.17 24.01 12.77
CA PRO A 443 -56.96 24.61 13.34
C PRO A 443 -56.38 25.75 12.49
N ARG A 444 -56.57 25.70 11.16
CA ARG A 444 -56.08 26.74 10.22
C ARG A 444 -56.77 28.08 10.46
N GLU A 445 -58.06 28.07 10.78
CA GLU A 445 -58.80 29.27 11.18
C GLU A 445 -58.33 29.80 12.54
N CYS A 446 -57.96 28.95 13.49
CA CYS A 446 -57.36 29.38 14.75
C CYS A 446 -56.07 30.17 14.51
N LEU A 447 -55.17 29.67 13.64
CA LEU A 447 -53.96 30.41 13.23
C LEU A 447 -54.29 31.72 12.52
N GLN A 448 -55.33 31.74 11.68
CA GLN A 448 -55.76 32.94 10.98
C GLN A 448 -56.39 33.98 11.92
N ALA A 449 -57.07 33.56 12.99
CA ALA A 449 -57.55 34.43 14.06
C ALA A 449 -56.38 35.10 14.79
N VAL A 450 -55.34 34.35 15.17
CA VAL A 450 -54.13 34.91 15.78
C VAL A 450 -53.43 35.87 14.83
N LYS A 451 -53.18 35.47 13.58
CA LYS A 451 -52.55 36.33 12.56
C LYS A 451 -53.31 37.64 12.37
N SER A 452 -54.64 37.59 12.23
CA SER A 452 -55.49 38.78 12.06
C SER A 452 -55.66 39.61 13.34
N GLY A 453 -55.25 39.10 14.50
CA GLY A 453 -55.40 39.78 15.79
C GLY A 453 -56.79 39.67 16.40
N LYS A 454 -57.60 38.68 15.97
CA LYS A 454 -58.88 38.31 16.60
C LYS A 454 -58.72 37.46 17.86
N ALA A 455 -57.57 36.79 17.99
CA ALA A 455 -57.15 36.06 19.18
C ALA A 455 -55.68 36.40 19.48
N GLU A 456 -55.25 36.23 20.73
CA GLU A 456 -53.87 36.47 21.15
C GLU A 456 -53.00 35.22 21.01
N ALA A 457 -53.62 34.05 21.23
CA ALA A 457 -53.03 32.73 21.06
C ALA A 457 -53.99 31.77 20.35
N ALA A 458 -53.45 30.71 19.77
CA ALA A 458 -54.18 29.54 19.29
C ALA A 458 -53.63 28.27 19.93
N LEU A 459 -54.50 27.30 20.17
CA LEU A 459 -54.14 25.95 20.59
C LEU A 459 -54.27 25.01 19.38
N CYS A 460 -53.21 24.29 19.05
CA CYS A 460 -53.16 23.36 17.90
C CYS A 460 -52.30 22.13 18.22
N ASP A 461 -52.40 21.09 17.40
CA ASP A 461 -51.46 19.97 17.39
C ASP A 461 -50.08 20.40 16.88
N GLY A 462 -49.02 19.91 17.52
CA GLY A 462 -47.63 20.30 17.24
C GLY A 462 -47.18 19.98 15.82
N TYR A 463 -47.51 18.79 15.31
CA TYR A 463 -47.18 18.38 13.94
C TYR A 463 -47.89 19.24 12.88
N LEU A 464 -49.18 19.52 13.09
CA LEU A 464 -49.96 20.39 12.22
C LEU A 464 -49.46 21.85 12.29
N ALA A 465 -49.08 22.32 13.49
CA ALA A 465 -48.48 23.62 13.70
C ALA A 465 -47.14 23.77 12.97
N GLU A 466 -46.24 22.81 13.13
CA GLU A 466 -44.95 22.78 12.45
C GLU A 466 -45.11 22.77 10.93
N TYR A 467 -46.03 21.93 10.41
CA TYR A 467 -46.39 21.92 9.01
C TYR A 467 -46.94 23.26 8.51
N LEU A 468 -47.94 23.84 9.18
CA LEU A 468 -48.59 25.09 8.73
C LEU A 468 -47.69 26.32 8.86
N LEU A 469 -46.81 26.36 9.86
CA LEU A 469 -45.81 27.41 10.05
C LEU A 469 -44.65 27.28 9.05
N GLY A 470 -44.24 26.05 8.71
CA GLY A 470 -43.15 25.78 7.77
C GLY A 470 -43.53 25.87 6.29
N SER A 471 -44.73 25.42 5.92
CA SER A 471 -45.15 25.28 4.50
C SER A 471 -45.87 26.51 3.93
N GLN A 472 -46.67 27.24 4.74
CA GLN A 472 -47.52 28.31 4.23
C GLN A 472 -46.91 29.70 4.48
N PHE A 473 -46.53 30.38 3.38
CA PHE A 473 -46.11 31.79 3.33
C PHE A 473 -47.04 32.77 4.08
N GLY A 474 -48.26 32.35 4.40
CA GLY A 474 -49.21 33.11 5.20
C GLY A 474 -48.86 33.25 6.69
N PHE A 475 -48.17 32.30 7.32
CA PHE A 475 -48.13 32.21 8.79
C PHE A 475 -46.78 32.51 9.45
N GLY A 476 -45.72 32.85 8.70
CA GLY A 476 -44.37 33.17 9.22
C GLY A 476 -44.21 34.42 10.11
N GLN A 477 -45.30 34.93 10.69
CA GLN A 477 -45.30 35.90 11.81
C GLN A 477 -45.81 35.28 13.12
N LEU A 478 -46.08 33.98 13.11
CA LEU A 478 -46.50 33.19 14.26
C LEU A 478 -45.35 32.29 14.70
N GLU A 479 -45.28 32.00 16.00
CA GLU A 479 -44.29 31.10 16.60
C GLU A 479 -44.95 30.22 17.66
N ILE A 480 -44.44 28.99 17.84
CA ILE A 480 -44.79 28.14 18.97
C ILE A 480 -44.23 28.80 20.23
N HIS A 481 -45.13 29.23 21.11
CA HIS A 481 -44.80 29.91 22.36
C HIS A 481 -44.44 28.90 23.46
N THR A 482 -45.22 27.84 23.57
CA THR A 482 -44.94 26.73 24.50
C THR A 482 -45.49 25.41 23.95
N VAL A 483 -44.84 24.31 24.33
CA VAL A 483 -45.35 22.95 24.19
C VAL A 483 -45.97 22.59 25.54
N LEU A 484 -47.21 22.10 25.54
CA LEU A 484 -47.91 21.72 26.75
C LEU A 484 -47.49 20.31 27.19
N SER A 485 -47.72 19.99 28.48
CA SER A 485 -47.37 18.69 29.04
C SER A 485 -48.40 17.59 28.74
N ASP A 486 -49.55 17.93 28.18
CA ASP A 486 -50.56 17.00 27.72
C ASP A 486 -50.40 16.68 26.23
N VAL A 487 -50.45 15.39 25.91
CA VAL A 487 -50.48 14.87 24.54
C VAL A 487 -51.93 14.64 24.10
N HIS A 488 -52.16 14.80 22.81
CA HIS A 488 -53.43 14.58 22.14
C HIS A 488 -53.37 13.22 21.42
N ASP A 489 -54.03 12.23 21.99
CA ASP A 489 -54.08 10.87 21.47
C ASP A 489 -55.00 10.79 20.24
N ILE A 490 -54.46 10.40 19.09
CA ILE A 490 -55.22 10.26 17.84
C ILE A 490 -55.73 8.82 17.70
N ARG A 491 -57.03 8.66 17.52
CA ARG A 491 -57.76 7.38 17.52
C ARG A 491 -58.64 7.22 16.29
N MET A 492 -59.09 6.00 16.03
CA MET A 492 -60.20 5.70 15.13
C MET A 492 -61.48 5.48 15.95
N VAL A 493 -62.65 5.64 15.31
CA VAL A 493 -63.96 5.45 15.94
C VAL A 493 -64.73 4.35 15.21
N VAL A 494 -65.39 3.47 15.96
CA VAL A 494 -66.31 2.45 15.44
C VAL A 494 -67.62 2.49 16.24
N ARG A 495 -68.68 1.87 15.71
CA ARG A 495 -69.97 1.76 16.42
C ARG A 495 -69.85 0.86 17.65
N ASN A 496 -70.55 1.21 18.73
CA ASN A 496 -70.71 0.36 19.91
C ASN A 496 -71.72 -0.77 19.65
N ASP A 497 -71.29 -1.85 18.99
CA ASP A 497 -72.09 -3.06 18.78
C ASP A 497 -71.41 -4.26 19.45
N GLU A 498 -72.04 -4.82 20.49
CA GLU A 498 -71.58 -6.02 21.21
C GLU A 498 -71.43 -7.26 20.30
N ASN A 499 -72.01 -7.25 19.09
CA ASN A 499 -71.94 -8.34 18.11
C ASN A 499 -70.86 -8.12 17.03
N SER A 500 -70.13 -7.00 17.04
CA SER A 500 -69.12 -6.66 16.03
C SER A 500 -67.70 -6.78 16.58
N PRO A 501 -66.89 -7.75 16.12
CA PRO A 501 -65.50 -7.89 16.56
C PRO A 501 -64.54 -6.85 15.95
N LEU A 502 -65.03 -5.90 15.13
CA LEU A 502 -64.21 -4.91 14.43
C LEU A 502 -63.28 -4.11 15.35
N LEU A 503 -63.76 -3.70 16.52
CA LEU A 503 -62.93 -3.02 17.54
C LEU A 503 -61.78 -3.91 18.03
N GLY A 504 -62.01 -5.22 18.16
CA GLY A 504 -61.01 -6.21 18.57
C GLY A 504 -59.94 -6.42 17.50
N ILE A 505 -60.36 -6.49 16.23
CA ILE A 505 -59.46 -6.59 15.07
C ILE A 505 -58.56 -5.34 15.02
N LEU A 506 -59.15 -4.14 14.99
CA LEU A 506 -58.38 -2.89 14.94
C LEU A 506 -57.43 -2.76 16.14
N ASN A 507 -57.86 -3.11 17.37
CA ASN A 507 -57.00 -3.01 18.56
C ASN A 507 -55.89 -4.07 18.65
N LYS A 508 -55.85 -5.07 17.79
CA LYS A 508 -54.73 -6.02 17.66
C LYS A 508 -53.66 -5.52 16.68
N GLU A 509 -54.10 -4.88 15.62
CA GLU A 509 -53.28 -4.47 14.49
C GLU A 509 -52.78 -3.01 14.57
N LEU A 510 -53.55 -2.12 15.21
CA LEU A 510 -53.14 -0.73 15.41
C LEU A 510 -51.99 -0.66 16.42
N LEU A 511 -50.78 -0.63 15.87
CA LEU A 511 -49.55 -0.24 16.57
C LEU A 511 -49.49 1.29 16.69
N GLU A 512 -48.98 1.77 17.82
CA GLU A 512 -48.77 3.19 18.05
C GLU A 512 -47.52 3.66 17.29
N VAL A 513 -47.69 4.58 16.33
CA VAL A 513 -46.56 5.14 15.58
C VAL A 513 -45.76 6.09 16.47
N THR A 514 -44.44 5.89 16.50
CA THR A 514 -43.55 6.73 17.31
C THR A 514 -43.46 8.15 16.75
N ASP A 515 -43.10 9.13 17.60
CA ASP A 515 -42.79 10.50 17.16
C ASP A 515 -41.79 10.53 16.00
N LYS A 516 -40.85 9.59 15.95
CA LYS A 516 -39.90 9.45 14.86
C LYS A 516 -40.60 9.03 13.56
N SER A 517 -41.49 8.04 13.61
CA SER A 517 -42.29 7.58 12.47
C SER A 517 -43.19 8.69 11.90
N VAL A 518 -43.81 9.49 12.77
CA VAL A 518 -44.61 10.67 12.36
C VAL A 518 -43.73 11.70 11.66
N ASN A 519 -42.56 12.01 12.21
CA ASN A 519 -41.59 12.92 11.59
C ASN A 519 -41.00 12.38 10.28
N ASP A 520 -40.67 11.09 10.21
CA ASP A 520 -40.14 10.43 9.02
C ASP A 520 -41.19 10.44 7.88
N TYR A 521 -42.47 10.22 8.20
CA TYR A 521 -43.59 10.42 7.25
C TYR A 521 -43.70 11.88 6.78
N MET A 522 -43.64 12.84 7.70
CA MET A 522 -43.65 14.27 7.37
C MET A 522 -42.46 14.67 6.48
N LEU A 523 -41.28 14.07 6.67
CA LEU A 523 -40.08 14.31 5.87
C LEU A 523 -40.14 13.64 4.49
N GLN A 524 -40.74 12.46 4.37
CA GLN A 524 -40.90 11.75 3.09
C GLN A 524 -41.90 12.46 2.17
N ASP A 525 -43.03 12.94 2.70
CA ASP A 525 -44.04 13.66 1.90
C ASP A 525 -43.70 15.16 1.72
N ASN A 526 -43.06 15.82 2.71
CA ASN A 526 -42.53 17.18 2.56
C ASN A 526 -41.03 17.24 2.26
N PHE A 527 -40.64 16.89 1.02
CA PHE A 527 -39.34 17.29 0.48
C PHE A 527 -39.29 18.81 0.23
N TYR A 528 -39.03 19.58 1.30
CA TYR A 528 -38.87 21.04 1.32
C TYR A 528 -40.00 21.83 0.61
N SER A 529 -41.14 21.98 1.28
CA SER A 529 -42.18 22.95 0.91
C SER A 529 -41.71 24.42 1.08
N ARG A 530 -40.84 24.87 0.19
CA ARG A 530 -40.45 26.27 -0.04
C ARG A 530 -40.00 27.07 1.20
N MET A 531 -38.86 26.69 1.78
CA MET A 531 -37.93 27.74 2.21
C MET A 531 -37.54 28.51 0.93
N SER A 532 -38.14 29.67 0.68
CA SER A 532 -37.87 30.41 -0.55
C SER A 532 -36.39 30.75 -0.60
N VAL A 533 -35.76 30.51 -1.75
CA VAL A 533 -34.35 30.86 -1.97
C VAL A 533 -34.13 32.36 -1.66
N ASP A 534 -35.13 33.21 -1.93
CA ASP A 534 -35.20 34.61 -1.53
C ASP A 534 -35.09 34.82 0.00
N GLY A 535 -35.89 34.12 0.80
CA GLY A 535 -35.88 34.23 2.28
C GLY A 535 -34.55 33.77 2.87
N PHE A 536 -34.05 32.61 2.45
CA PHE A 536 -32.76 32.09 2.90
C PHE A 536 -31.60 33.03 2.53
N ILE A 537 -31.58 33.52 1.28
CA ILE A 537 -30.57 34.49 0.82
C ILE A 537 -30.69 35.80 1.59
N ARG A 538 -31.89 36.31 1.87
CA ARG A 538 -32.08 37.57 2.60
C ARG A 538 -31.51 37.47 4.02
N ASP A 539 -31.91 36.44 4.75
CA ASP A 539 -31.61 36.30 6.18
C ASP A 539 -30.17 35.86 6.43
N HIS A 540 -29.55 35.13 5.49
CA HIS A 540 -28.16 34.66 5.58
C HIS A 540 -27.19 35.36 4.60
N SER A 541 -27.62 36.42 3.91
CA SER A 541 -26.86 37.15 2.87
C SER A 541 -25.39 37.39 3.22
N ILE A 542 -25.11 37.90 4.42
CA ILE A 542 -23.74 38.19 4.88
C ILE A 542 -22.93 36.91 5.05
N ILE A 543 -23.52 35.84 5.59
CA ILE A 543 -22.84 34.56 5.81
C ILE A 543 -22.57 33.87 4.46
N ILE A 544 -23.54 33.87 3.55
CA ILE A 544 -23.40 33.33 2.20
C ILE A 544 -22.30 34.08 1.44
N ILE A 545 -22.26 35.42 1.50
CA ILE A 545 -21.18 36.22 0.89
C ILE A 545 -19.82 35.88 1.52
N LEU A 546 -19.72 35.72 2.84
CA LEU A 546 -18.47 35.34 3.50
C LEU A 546 -18.01 33.93 3.13
N VAL A 547 -18.93 32.96 3.01
CA VAL A 547 -18.63 31.59 2.58
C VAL A 547 -18.20 31.58 1.11
N LEU A 548 -18.88 32.31 0.22
CA LEU A 548 -18.49 32.43 -1.19
C LEU A 548 -17.15 33.15 -1.35
N LEU A 549 -16.86 34.18 -0.56
CA LEU A 549 -15.54 34.83 -0.54
C LEU A 549 -14.45 33.92 0.01
N ALA A 550 -14.74 33.12 1.04
CA ALA A 550 -13.80 32.13 1.58
C ALA A 550 -13.54 30.99 0.57
N ALA A 551 -14.58 30.48 -0.10
CA ALA A 551 -14.47 29.48 -1.15
C ALA A 551 -13.72 30.02 -2.38
N ALA A 552 -13.97 31.26 -2.80
CA ALA A 552 -13.23 31.92 -3.87
C ALA A 552 -11.76 32.16 -3.48
N ALA A 553 -11.49 32.59 -2.25
CA ALA A 553 -10.12 32.75 -1.74
C ALA A 553 -9.40 31.40 -1.65
N LEU A 554 -10.07 30.34 -1.21
CA LEU A 554 -9.54 28.98 -1.19
C LEU A 554 -9.28 28.46 -2.61
N ALA A 555 -10.19 28.66 -3.56
CA ALA A 555 -10.00 28.27 -4.96
C ALA A 555 -8.83 29.05 -5.61
N ILE A 556 -8.71 30.36 -5.35
CA ILE A 556 -7.58 31.17 -5.79
C ILE A 556 -6.28 30.71 -5.12
N PHE A 557 -6.31 30.34 -3.85
CA PHE A 557 -5.14 29.80 -3.13
C PHE A 557 -4.73 28.43 -3.65
N VAL A 558 -5.67 27.51 -3.91
CA VAL A 558 -5.42 26.21 -4.53
C VAL A 558 -4.88 26.39 -5.94
N LEU A 559 -5.45 27.29 -6.75
CA LEU A 559 -4.96 27.58 -8.10
C LEU A 559 -3.56 28.21 -8.06
N TYR A 560 -3.30 29.11 -7.13
CA TYR A 560 -1.97 29.67 -6.89
C TYR A 560 -0.97 28.58 -6.48
N ARG A 561 -1.34 27.70 -5.55
CA ARG A 561 -0.54 26.55 -5.11
C ARG A 561 -0.31 25.55 -6.24
N MET A 562 -1.29 25.29 -7.10
CA MET A 562 -1.13 24.45 -8.29
C MET A 562 -0.19 25.09 -9.30
N LEU A 563 -0.29 26.40 -9.55
CA LEU A 563 0.63 27.12 -10.43
C LEU A 563 2.06 27.22 -9.84
N GLU A 564 2.19 27.41 -8.53
CA GLU A 564 3.45 27.38 -7.79
C GLU A 564 4.08 25.98 -7.87
N ASN A 565 3.32 24.93 -7.56
CA ASN A 565 3.76 23.53 -7.66
C ASN A 565 4.08 23.13 -9.10
N SER A 566 3.33 23.60 -10.10
CA SER A 566 3.63 23.33 -11.52
C SER A 566 4.94 23.99 -11.94
N ARG A 567 5.21 25.23 -11.48
CA ARG A 567 6.50 25.91 -11.67
C ARG A 567 7.63 25.24 -10.89
N ARG A 568 7.35 24.68 -9.71
CA ARG A 568 8.31 23.93 -8.88
C ARG A 568 8.64 22.57 -9.50
N LEU A 569 7.64 21.85 -9.99
CA LEU A 569 7.76 20.62 -10.78
C LEU A 569 8.55 20.87 -12.06
N GLN A 570 8.23 21.90 -12.85
CA GLN A 570 9.02 22.25 -14.04
C GLN A 570 10.48 22.60 -13.69
N LYS A 571 10.74 23.25 -12.54
CA LYS A 571 12.12 23.48 -12.07
C LYS A 571 12.82 22.16 -11.70
N LEU A 572 12.15 21.26 -10.98
CA LEU A 572 12.68 19.94 -10.59
C LEU A 572 12.87 19.00 -11.79
N MET A 573 11.99 19.07 -12.80
CA MET A 573 12.08 18.27 -14.03
C MET A 573 13.23 18.69 -14.95
N TYR A 574 13.71 19.92 -14.85
CA TYR A 574 14.72 20.50 -15.74
C TYR A 574 16.04 20.89 -15.08
N LYS A 575 16.12 20.83 -13.74
CA LYS A 575 17.35 21.09 -13.00
C LYS A 575 17.83 19.88 -12.23
N ASP A 576 19.13 19.85 -12.02
CA ASP A 576 19.78 19.01 -11.03
C ASP A 576 19.46 19.56 -9.62
N ALA A 577 19.04 18.68 -8.71
CA ALA A 577 18.56 19.07 -7.38
C ALA A 577 19.68 19.52 -6.44
N ASP A 578 20.89 18.99 -6.63
CA ASP A 578 22.05 19.26 -5.78
C ASP A 578 22.69 20.60 -6.12
N PHE A 579 22.92 20.83 -7.42
CA PHE A 579 23.76 21.93 -7.90
C PHE A 579 22.98 23.04 -8.61
N ASN A 580 21.65 22.91 -8.77
CA ASN A 580 20.79 23.92 -9.41
C ASN A 580 21.22 24.27 -10.85
N ILE A 581 22.00 23.42 -11.51
CA ILE A 581 22.31 23.47 -12.94
C ILE A 581 21.23 22.73 -13.75
N TRP A 582 21.35 22.69 -15.07
CA TRP A 582 20.42 21.92 -15.90
C TRP A 582 20.63 20.41 -15.75
N ASN A 583 19.54 19.66 -15.88
CA ASN A 583 19.60 18.20 -15.99
C ASN A 583 19.49 17.74 -17.45
N ILE A 584 19.71 16.45 -17.69
CA ILE A 584 19.72 15.85 -19.03
C ILE A 584 18.42 16.06 -19.82
N ASN A 585 17.27 16.14 -19.15
CA ASN A 585 15.97 16.36 -19.82
C ASN A 585 15.87 17.76 -20.42
N TYR A 586 16.37 18.77 -19.71
CA TYR A 586 16.43 20.14 -20.23
C TYR A 586 17.40 20.25 -21.42
N LEU A 587 18.56 19.59 -21.33
CA LEU A 587 19.52 19.57 -22.44
C LEU A 587 18.91 18.92 -23.68
N LYS A 588 18.29 17.75 -23.56
CA LYS A 588 17.58 17.07 -24.68
C LYS A 588 16.54 17.99 -25.33
N TYR A 589 15.67 18.62 -24.52
CA TYR A 589 14.61 19.52 -25.00
C TYR A 589 15.14 20.79 -25.68
N ARG A 590 16.20 21.41 -25.13
CA ARG A 590 16.76 22.64 -25.70
C ARG A 590 17.66 22.38 -26.90
N ALA A 591 18.36 21.24 -26.94
CA ALA A 591 19.16 20.83 -28.08
C ALA A 591 18.27 20.53 -29.29
N SER A 592 17.18 19.77 -29.15
CA SER A 592 16.26 19.48 -30.25
C SER A 592 15.60 20.74 -30.83
N LEU A 593 15.21 21.69 -29.97
CA LEU A 593 14.74 23.01 -30.42
C LEU A 593 15.81 23.78 -31.21
N LYS A 594 17.08 23.76 -30.76
CA LYS A 594 18.19 24.45 -31.43
C LYS A 594 18.55 23.84 -32.79
N LEU A 595 18.49 22.51 -32.93
CA LEU A 595 18.66 21.85 -34.22
C LEU A 595 17.59 22.29 -35.25
N GLY A 596 16.37 22.53 -34.79
CA GLY A 596 15.28 23.03 -35.63
C GLY A 596 15.43 24.49 -36.08
N THR A 597 16.16 25.33 -35.33
CA THR A 597 16.36 26.76 -35.68
C THR A 597 17.66 27.04 -36.41
N ASP A 598 18.74 26.30 -36.11
CA ASP A 598 20.10 26.65 -36.49
C ASP A 598 20.68 25.69 -37.57
N ALA A 599 19.94 25.50 -38.66
CA ALA A 599 20.21 24.49 -39.69
C ALA A 599 21.58 24.55 -40.39
N ASP A 600 22.33 25.64 -40.25
CA ASP A 600 23.66 25.85 -40.88
C ASP A 600 24.84 25.72 -39.90
N LYS A 601 24.57 25.39 -38.62
CA LYS A 601 25.60 25.13 -37.61
C LYS A 601 25.76 23.63 -37.37
N LYS A 602 26.97 23.21 -36.98
CA LYS A 602 27.23 21.83 -36.52
C LYS A 602 27.24 21.80 -35.00
N TYR A 603 26.65 20.74 -34.45
CA TYR A 603 26.59 20.49 -33.01
C TYR A 603 27.05 19.07 -32.68
N ALA A 604 27.67 18.90 -31.52
CA ALA A 604 28.10 17.61 -31.00
C ALA A 604 27.57 17.41 -29.57
N ILE A 605 27.26 16.17 -29.23
CA ILE A 605 27.05 15.75 -27.85
C ILE A 605 28.37 15.22 -27.31
N VAL A 606 28.79 15.75 -26.16
CA VAL A 606 29.92 15.25 -25.38
C VAL A 606 29.38 14.66 -24.08
N TYR A 607 29.59 13.37 -23.86
CA TYR A 607 29.36 12.71 -22.57
C TYR A 607 30.68 12.68 -21.81
N THR A 608 30.67 13.09 -20.54
CA THR A 608 31.86 13.27 -19.71
C THR A 608 31.67 12.52 -18.40
N ASP A 609 32.65 11.68 -18.04
CA ASP A 609 32.71 11.00 -16.75
C ASP A 609 34.00 11.37 -16.00
N ILE A 610 33.93 11.42 -14.67
CA ILE A 610 35.09 11.58 -13.78
C ILE A 610 35.55 10.17 -13.39
N CYS A 611 36.69 9.75 -13.91
CA CYS A 611 37.23 8.41 -13.67
C CYS A 611 37.47 8.17 -12.17
N GLN A 612 37.25 6.95 -11.70
CA GLN A 612 37.43 6.54 -10.30
C GLN A 612 36.59 7.31 -9.25
N PHE A 613 35.57 8.11 -9.66
CA PHE A 613 34.72 8.87 -8.74
C PHE A 613 34.05 8.01 -7.64
N LYS A 614 33.62 6.79 -7.97
CA LYS A 614 33.05 5.85 -6.98
C LYS A 614 34.10 5.46 -5.91
N SER A 615 35.32 5.16 -6.32
CA SER A 615 36.43 4.83 -5.43
C SER A 615 36.82 6.02 -4.55
N TYR A 616 36.83 7.23 -5.12
CA TYR A 616 37.03 8.46 -4.36
C TYR A 616 35.96 8.65 -3.27
N ASN A 617 34.67 8.48 -3.61
CA ASN A 617 33.57 8.59 -2.65
C ASN A 617 33.62 7.52 -1.55
N ALA A 618 34.12 6.32 -1.86
CA ALA A 618 34.31 5.26 -0.88
C ALA A 618 35.45 5.56 0.11
N LEU A 619 36.52 6.23 -0.34
CA LEU A 619 37.68 6.59 0.48
C LEU A 619 37.51 7.88 1.29
N TYR A 620 36.93 8.92 0.68
CA TYR A 620 36.85 10.28 1.24
C TYR A 620 35.43 10.70 1.64
N GLY A 621 34.43 9.84 1.40
CA GLY A 621 33.04 10.06 1.76
C GLY A 621 32.25 10.91 0.77
N TRP A 622 30.92 10.91 0.94
CA TRP A 622 29.97 11.54 0.02
C TRP A 622 30.18 13.05 -0.16
N ASN A 623 30.46 13.79 0.93
CA ASN A 623 30.69 15.24 0.87
C ASN A 623 31.91 15.61 -0.02
N ALA A 624 32.98 14.83 0.04
CA ALA A 624 34.17 15.05 -0.79
C ALA A 624 33.86 14.80 -2.28
N GLY A 625 33.06 13.75 -2.56
CA GLY A 625 32.52 13.51 -3.89
C GLY A 625 31.69 14.68 -4.42
N GLN A 626 30.79 15.20 -3.60
CA GLN A 626 29.96 16.35 -3.96
C GLN A 626 30.82 17.57 -4.31
N ARG A 627 31.92 17.80 -3.58
CA ARG A 627 32.87 18.88 -3.84
C ARG A 627 33.59 18.75 -5.20
N LEU A 628 33.97 17.53 -5.62
CA LEU A 628 34.54 17.32 -6.96
C LEU A 628 33.57 17.72 -8.09
N LEU A 629 32.28 17.48 -7.89
CA LEU A 629 31.25 17.85 -8.86
C LEU A 629 31.05 19.36 -8.93
N GLU A 630 31.06 20.08 -7.80
CA GLU A 630 31.06 21.55 -7.76
C GLU A 630 32.23 22.14 -8.56
N LEU A 631 33.45 21.66 -8.30
CA LEU A 631 34.67 22.10 -8.98
C LEU A 631 34.63 21.84 -10.50
N THR A 632 34.04 20.71 -10.90
CA THR A 632 33.81 20.38 -12.31
C THR A 632 32.82 21.35 -12.96
N ILE A 633 31.72 21.67 -12.26
CA ILE A 633 30.67 22.58 -12.70
C ILE A 633 31.20 24.02 -12.83
N GLU A 634 32.03 24.49 -11.89
CA GLU A 634 32.66 25.82 -11.92
C GLU A 634 33.41 26.06 -13.24
N ILE A 635 34.19 25.08 -13.72
CA ILE A 635 34.95 25.19 -14.98
C ILE A 635 34.02 25.04 -16.20
N MET A 636 33.12 24.05 -16.22
CA MET A 636 32.19 23.85 -17.34
C MET A 636 31.30 25.09 -17.57
N ALA A 637 30.77 25.69 -16.50
CA ALA A 637 29.95 26.89 -16.59
C ALA A 637 30.68 28.10 -17.16
N GLY A 638 32.01 28.19 -16.99
CA GLY A 638 32.85 29.25 -17.53
C GLY A 638 33.34 29.03 -18.97
N GLU A 639 33.17 27.82 -19.52
CA GLU A 639 33.67 27.45 -20.85
C GLU A 639 32.58 27.20 -21.90
N VAL A 640 31.32 27.06 -21.49
CA VAL A 640 30.17 26.83 -22.38
C VAL A 640 29.58 28.16 -22.84
N GLY A 641 29.47 28.37 -24.16
CA GLY A 641 29.00 29.62 -24.75
C GLY A 641 27.47 29.78 -24.74
N GLU A 642 27.00 31.00 -25.03
CA GLU A 642 25.56 31.35 -25.00
C GLU A 642 24.64 30.46 -25.84
N ASN A 643 25.19 29.84 -26.89
CA ASN A 643 24.46 28.98 -27.83
C ASN A 643 24.57 27.48 -27.54
N GLU A 644 25.27 27.12 -26.47
CA GLU A 644 25.61 25.77 -26.07
C GLU A 644 24.93 25.43 -24.74
N LEU A 645 25.01 24.16 -24.33
CA LEU A 645 24.39 23.69 -23.08
C LEU A 645 25.35 22.75 -22.37
N TYR A 646 25.33 22.79 -21.03
CA TYR A 646 25.81 21.70 -20.20
C TYR A 646 24.71 21.28 -19.22
N ALA A 647 24.74 20.02 -18.83
CA ALA A 647 23.83 19.45 -17.85
C ALA A 647 24.50 18.30 -17.09
N ARG A 648 24.03 18.02 -15.88
CA ARG A 648 24.34 16.76 -15.18
C ARG A 648 23.32 15.69 -15.59
N SER A 649 23.80 14.46 -15.77
CA SER A 649 22.96 13.30 -16.07
C SER A 649 22.61 12.57 -14.77
N TYR A 650 23.62 12.00 -14.10
CA TYR A 650 23.56 11.40 -12.78
C TYR A 650 25.00 11.16 -12.27
N GLY A 651 25.21 11.08 -10.95
CA GLY A 651 26.54 10.77 -10.39
C GLY A 651 27.64 11.75 -10.83
N SER A 652 28.72 11.21 -11.39
CA SER A 652 29.86 11.92 -11.99
C SER A 652 29.65 12.35 -13.45
N HIS A 653 28.49 12.05 -14.04
CA HIS A 653 28.30 12.16 -15.47
C HIS A 653 27.69 13.51 -15.89
N PHE A 654 28.41 14.21 -16.75
CA PHE A 654 28.00 15.47 -17.36
C PHE A 654 27.80 15.29 -18.87
N VAL A 655 26.90 16.09 -19.44
CA VAL A 655 26.62 16.11 -20.87
C VAL A 655 26.68 17.53 -21.37
N LEU A 656 27.42 17.74 -22.46
CA LEU A 656 27.53 19.03 -23.14
C LEU A 656 26.96 18.93 -24.55
N PHE A 657 26.24 19.96 -24.98
CA PHE A 657 25.80 20.16 -26.36
C PHE A 657 26.53 21.38 -26.90
N LEU A 658 27.54 21.14 -27.73
CA LEU A 658 28.53 22.14 -28.12
C LEU A 658 28.47 22.42 -29.61
N GLN A 659 28.69 23.67 -29.98
CA GLN A 659 28.82 24.10 -31.37
C GLN A 659 30.28 23.93 -31.81
N TYR A 660 30.50 23.47 -33.05
CA TYR A 660 31.85 23.29 -33.58
C TYR A 660 31.94 23.57 -35.09
N GLU A 661 33.16 23.78 -35.59
CA GLU A 661 33.44 23.95 -37.02
C GLU A 661 34.03 22.66 -37.61
N ASP A 662 35.03 22.09 -36.94
CA ASP A 662 35.70 20.83 -37.26
C ASP A 662 35.95 19.99 -35.99
N MET A 663 36.08 18.66 -36.14
CA MET A 663 36.23 17.77 -34.99
C MET A 663 37.58 17.92 -34.26
N SER A 664 38.63 18.44 -34.91
CA SER A 664 39.93 18.66 -34.27
C SER A 664 39.89 19.86 -33.32
N SER A 665 39.26 20.97 -33.70
CA SER A 665 39.05 22.11 -32.81
C SER A 665 38.17 21.77 -31.61
N LEU A 666 37.08 21.00 -31.83
CA LEU A 666 36.25 20.49 -30.73
C LEU A 666 37.05 19.62 -29.76
N THR A 667 37.82 18.65 -30.28
CA THR A 667 38.64 17.75 -29.46
C THR A 667 39.70 18.51 -28.66
N LYS A 668 40.37 19.51 -29.27
CA LYS A 668 41.33 20.37 -28.58
C LYS A 668 40.68 21.19 -27.46
N ARG A 669 39.49 21.73 -27.71
CA ARG A 669 38.71 22.48 -26.71
C ARG A 669 38.31 21.58 -25.53
N MET A 670 37.81 20.38 -25.80
CA MET A 670 37.46 19.41 -24.76
C MET A 670 38.68 18.94 -23.96
N MET A 671 39.84 18.77 -24.60
CA MET A 671 41.06 18.37 -23.89
C MET A 671 41.57 19.51 -23.00
N ALA A 672 41.46 20.76 -23.44
CA ALA A 672 41.77 21.92 -22.63
C ALA A 672 40.82 22.04 -21.42
N MET A 673 39.51 21.83 -21.62
CA MET A 673 38.51 21.79 -20.56
C MET A 673 38.81 20.69 -19.54
N ALA A 674 39.07 19.46 -19.99
CA ALA A 674 39.40 18.32 -19.13
C ALA A 674 40.65 18.58 -18.28
N ASN A 675 41.70 19.14 -18.89
CA ASN A 675 42.92 19.52 -18.17
C ASN A 675 42.64 20.60 -17.13
N ARG A 676 41.89 21.66 -17.47
CA ARG A 676 41.52 22.71 -16.52
C ARG A 676 40.66 22.21 -15.35
N ILE A 677 39.75 21.26 -15.59
CA ILE A 677 39.00 20.60 -14.51
C ILE A 677 39.94 19.78 -13.61
N SER A 678 40.79 18.94 -14.21
CA SER A 678 41.75 18.11 -13.47
C SER A 678 42.72 18.94 -12.61
N ASP A 679 43.21 20.05 -13.16
CA ASP A 679 44.13 20.96 -12.49
C ASP A 679 43.43 21.75 -11.38
N HIS A 680 42.20 22.27 -11.62
CA HIS A 680 41.41 22.97 -10.60
C HIS A 680 41.01 22.06 -9.44
N ILE A 681 40.67 20.78 -9.73
CA ILE A 681 40.45 19.77 -8.69
C ILE A 681 41.74 19.54 -7.87
N HIS A 682 42.88 19.38 -8.54
CA HIS A 682 44.17 19.17 -7.87
C HIS A 682 44.60 20.36 -7.00
N GLU A 683 44.36 21.60 -7.44
CA GLU A 683 44.64 22.82 -6.66
C GLU A 683 43.76 22.96 -5.40
N LYS A 684 42.58 22.34 -5.37
CA LYS A 684 41.61 22.48 -4.26
C LYS A 684 41.61 21.31 -3.29
N GLU A 685 41.64 20.08 -3.82
CA GLU A 685 41.52 18.84 -3.05
C GLU A 685 42.85 18.08 -2.94
N GLY A 686 43.93 18.56 -3.57
CA GLY A 686 45.26 17.95 -3.53
C GLY A 686 45.41 16.65 -4.35
N ILE A 687 44.31 16.13 -4.90
CA ILE A 687 44.23 14.86 -5.64
C ILE A 687 43.92 15.15 -7.11
N ARG A 688 44.54 14.43 -8.05
CA ARG A 688 44.31 14.63 -9.48
C ARG A 688 43.30 13.62 -10.00
N MET A 689 42.12 14.11 -10.39
CA MET A 689 41.07 13.29 -11.02
C MET A 689 41.17 13.41 -12.55
N THR A 690 40.93 12.32 -13.28
CA THR A 690 40.92 12.29 -14.75
C THR A 690 39.51 12.26 -15.29
N LEU A 691 39.33 12.79 -16.50
CA LEU A 691 38.06 12.84 -17.20
C LEU A 691 38.11 12.01 -18.48
N ALA A 692 37.12 11.14 -18.64
CA ALA A 692 36.85 10.39 -19.86
C ALA A 692 35.71 11.08 -20.63
N MET A 693 35.96 11.45 -21.88
CA MET A 693 34.98 12.17 -22.71
C MET A 693 34.70 11.42 -24.02
N GLY A 694 33.43 11.21 -24.31
CA GLY A 694 32.95 10.56 -25.52
C GLY A 694 32.17 11.55 -26.36
N VAL A 695 32.52 11.68 -27.64
CA VAL A 695 32.00 12.73 -28.52
C VAL A 695 31.25 12.09 -29.69
N CYS A 696 29.98 12.45 -29.87
CA CYS A 696 29.22 12.14 -31.07
C CYS A 696 28.84 13.44 -31.80
N ALA A 697 29.15 13.51 -33.09
CA ALA A 697 28.58 14.55 -33.94
C ALA A 697 27.06 14.34 -34.07
N VAL A 698 26.29 15.43 -34.18
CA VAL A 698 24.87 15.38 -34.50
C VAL A 698 24.72 15.71 -35.98
N GLU A 699 24.19 14.78 -36.78
CA GLU A 699 24.13 14.94 -38.23
C GLU A 699 23.03 15.92 -38.68
N LYS A 700 23.20 16.51 -39.87
CA LYS A 700 22.24 17.49 -40.40
C LYS A 700 20.95 16.80 -40.83
N GLY A 701 19.93 16.91 -40.00
CA GLY A 701 18.62 16.26 -40.19
C GLY A 701 18.29 15.24 -39.10
N ASP A 702 19.26 14.86 -38.26
CA ASP A 702 18.95 14.11 -37.05
C ASP A 702 18.11 14.98 -36.11
N THR A 703 16.97 14.44 -35.70
CA THR A 703 16.13 15.03 -34.64
C THR A 703 16.31 14.28 -33.30
N ASP A 704 17.00 13.14 -33.33
CA ASP A 704 17.19 12.26 -32.18
C ASP A 704 18.50 12.55 -31.43
N ILE A 705 18.45 13.59 -30.57
CA ILE A 705 19.51 13.88 -29.59
C ILE A 705 19.78 12.69 -28.66
N GLN A 706 18.81 11.81 -28.42
CA GLN A 706 18.98 10.65 -27.54
C GLN A 706 19.81 9.54 -28.19
N LEU A 707 19.73 9.38 -29.52
CA LEU A 707 20.62 8.50 -30.28
C LEU A 707 22.07 9.01 -30.25
N ALA A 708 22.29 10.30 -30.53
CA ALA A 708 23.63 10.91 -30.45
C ALA A 708 24.23 10.83 -29.04
N LEU A 709 23.41 10.98 -28.00
CA LEU A 709 23.82 10.77 -26.60
C LEU A 709 24.22 9.32 -26.33
N SER A 710 23.47 8.34 -26.85
CA SER A 710 23.79 6.91 -26.71
C SER A 710 25.16 6.58 -27.32
N TYR A 711 25.46 7.14 -28.49
CA TYR A 711 26.76 6.99 -29.15
C TYR A 711 27.89 7.70 -28.39
N ALA A 712 27.65 8.90 -27.84
CA ALA A 712 28.61 9.58 -26.98
C ALA A 712 28.94 8.79 -25.70
N ILE A 713 27.94 8.11 -25.09
CA ILE A 713 28.15 7.22 -23.94
C ILE A 713 29.01 6.01 -24.34
N GLN A 714 28.68 5.34 -25.45
CA GLN A 714 29.45 4.20 -25.97
C GLN A 714 30.91 4.56 -26.31
N ALA A 715 31.18 5.82 -26.64
CA ALA A 715 32.55 6.29 -26.85
C ALA A 715 33.37 6.43 -25.56
N VAL A 716 32.73 6.64 -24.40
CA VAL A 716 33.42 6.70 -23.09
C VAL A 716 33.84 5.33 -22.58
N ASP A 717 33.12 4.25 -22.92
CA ASP A 717 33.37 2.92 -22.32
C ASP A 717 34.85 2.46 -22.35
N PRO A 718 35.61 2.59 -23.46
CA PRO A 718 37.03 2.20 -23.50
C PRO A 718 37.98 3.11 -22.70
N LEU A 719 37.48 4.22 -22.13
CA LEU A 719 38.29 5.26 -21.47
C LEU A 719 38.11 5.30 -19.95
N LYS A 720 37.18 4.52 -19.38
CA LYS A 720 36.78 4.58 -17.96
C LYS A 720 37.93 4.33 -16.97
N ASP A 721 38.92 3.53 -17.38
CA ASP A 721 40.12 3.20 -16.58
C ASP A 721 41.35 4.05 -16.95
N SER A 722 41.18 5.13 -17.72
CA SER A 722 42.30 5.97 -18.18
C SER A 722 42.95 6.76 -17.04
N HIS A 723 44.25 6.53 -16.84
CA HIS A 723 45.12 7.28 -15.92
C HIS A 723 45.46 8.70 -16.41
N SER A 724 44.96 9.12 -17.58
CA SER A 724 45.04 10.48 -18.08
C SER A 724 43.69 10.93 -18.64
N ASN A 725 43.50 12.25 -18.77
CA ASN A 725 42.34 12.79 -19.50
C ASN A 725 42.33 12.22 -20.92
N ALA A 726 41.18 11.73 -21.36
CA ALA A 726 41.07 11.05 -22.64
C ALA A 726 39.77 11.41 -23.37
N ILE A 727 39.84 11.46 -24.70
CA ILE A 727 38.71 11.75 -25.57
C ILE A 727 38.61 10.67 -26.63
N SER A 728 37.40 10.14 -26.82
CA SER A 728 37.05 9.18 -27.85
C SER A 728 35.93 9.78 -28.70
N ILE A 729 36.06 9.65 -30.02
CA ILE A 729 35.04 10.10 -30.97
C ILE A 729 34.28 8.86 -31.43
N TYR A 730 32.95 8.93 -31.40
CA TYR A 730 32.11 7.92 -32.03
C TYR A 730 32.14 8.12 -33.54
N ASP A 731 32.96 7.31 -34.22
CA ASP A 731 33.08 7.25 -35.68
C ASP A 731 32.89 5.81 -36.18
N GLU A 732 32.95 5.61 -37.50
CA GLU A 732 32.81 4.29 -38.11
C GLU A 732 33.98 3.34 -37.78
N GLU A 733 35.17 3.83 -37.38
CA GLU A 733 36.24 2.95 -36.91
C GLU A 733 35.94 2.41 -35.50
N LEU A 734 35.48 3.25 -34.59
CA LEU A 734 35.05 2.82 -33.25
C LEU A 734 33.88 1.85 -33.35
N ARG A 735 32.87 2.19 -34.17
CA ARG A 735 31.72 1.32 -34.45
C ARG A 735 32.12 -0.04 -35.03
N LYS A 736 33.14 -0.07 -35.91
CA LYS A 736 33.72 -1.30 -36.44
C LYS A 736 34.43 -2.10 -35.35
N LYS A 737 35.26 -1.47 -34.52
CA LYS A 737 35.96 -2.11 -33.38
C LYS A 737 34.98 -2.71 -32.37
N GLN A 738 33.92 -1.98 -32.01
CA GLN A 738 32.86 -2.47 -31.11
C GLN A 738 32.13 -3.69 -31.70
N ARG A 739 31.85 -3.68 -33.00
CA ARG A 739 31.25 -4.84 -33.69
C ARG A 739 32.19 -6.05 -33.73
N GLU A 740 33.47 -5.83 -34.03
CA GLU A 740 34.51 -6.87 -34.03
C GLU A 740 34.73 -7.46 -32.62
N GLN A 741 34.60 -6.64 -31.58
CA GLN A 741 34.62 -7.09 -30.18
C GLN A 741 33.37 -7.92 -29.86
N HIS A 742 32.17 -7.45 -30.22
CA HIS A 742 30.93 -8.17 -29.93
C HIS A 742 30.83 -9.54 -30.63
N GLU A 743 31.22 -9.64 -31.91
CA GLU A 743 31.26 -10.95 -32.59
C GLU A 743 32.36 -11.85 -32.01
N ARG A 744 33.45 -11.30 -31.46
CA ARG A 744 34.47 -12.08 -30.72
C ARG A 744 33.92 -12.61 -29.41
N GLU A 745 33.27 -11.79 -28.61
CA GLU A 745 32.65 -12.19 -27.34
C GLU A 745 31.62 -13.31 -27.56
N LYS A 746 30.78 -13.18 -28.58
CA LYS A 746 29.81 -14.20 -29.02
C LYS A 746 30.47 -15.49 -29.52
N LEU A 747 31.61 -15.40 -30.21
CA LEU A 747 32.40 -16.57 -30.61
C LEU A 747 32.98 -17.31 -29.39
N LEU A 748 33.46 -16.57 -28.39
CA LEU A 748 34.03 -17.14 -27.17
C LEU A 748 32.96 -17.69 -26.23
N ASP A 749 31.80 -17.03 -26.10
CA ASP A 749 30.69 -17.53 -25.28
C ASP A 749 30.24 -18.93 -25.74
N ALA A 750 30.12 -19.11 -27.06
CA ALA A 750 29.72 -20.36 -27.72
C ALA A 750 30.86 -21.40 -27.88
N ALA A 751 32.07 -21.12 -27.42
CA ALA A 751 33.20 -22.03 -27.52
C ALA A 751 33.13 -23.14 -26.46
N ASP A 752 33.52 -24.35 -26.87
CA ASP A 752 33.63 -25.51 -25.99
C ASP A 752 35.10 -25.75 -25.60
N PHE A 753 35.37 -25.84 -24.30
CA PHE A 753 36.74 -25.96 -23.79
C PHE A 753 37.45 -27.27 -24.19
N GLN A 754 36.73 -28.36 -24.45
CA GLN A 754 37.34 -29.64 -24.87
C GLN A 754 37.53 -29.74 -26.39
N ARG A 755 36.75 -28.98 -27.18
CA ARG A 755 36.77 -29.01 -28.65
C ARG A 755 37.63 -27.90 -29.27
N ASP A 756 37.52 -26.69 -28.73
CA ASP A 756 38.02 -25.46 -29.36
C ASP A 756 39.30 -24.92 -28.70
N PHE A 757 39.83 -25.60 -27.69
CA PHE A 757 41.10 -25.26 -27.04
C PHE A 757 42.10 -26.40 -27.14
N VAL A 758 43.39 -26.07 -27.08
CA VAL A 758 44.49 -27.02 -27.13
C VAL A 758 45.69 -26.48 -26.36
N ALA A 759 46.43 -27.35 -25.68
CA ALA A 759 47.70 -27.01 -25.04
C ALA A 759 48.82 -27.01 -26.09
N TYR A 760 49.59 -25.93 -26.13
CA TYR A 760 50.91 -25.89 -26.79
C TYR A 760 51.97 -25.89 -25.69
N TYR A 761 53.16 -26.38 -25.99
CA TYR A 761 54.23 -26.53 -25.01
C TYR A 761 55.46 -25.74 -25.46
N GLN A 762 56.12 -25.06 -24.53
CA GLN A 762 57.41 -24.39 -24.78
C GLN A 762 58.47 -25.01 -23.88
N ALA A 763 59.52 -25.59 -24.46
CA ALA A 763 60.57 -26.25 -23.70
C ALA A 763 61.42 -25.27 -22.88
N LYS A 764 61.71 -25.65 -21.63
CA LYS A 764 62.72 -25.07 -20.75
C LYS A 764 64.01 -25.89 -20.93
N VAL A 765 65.12 -25.25 -21.31
CA VAL A 765 66.36 -25.92 -21.75
C VAL A 765 67.54 -25.53 -20.85
N ASP A 766 68.34 -26.50 -20.43
CA ASP A 766 69.61 -26.22 -19.74
C ASP A 766 70.67 -25.78 -20.76
N ILE A 767 71.15 -24.55 -20.67
CA ILE A 767 72.08 -23.97 -21.65
C ILE A 767 73.48 -24.61 -21.63
N ARG A 768 73.78 -25.49 -20.66
CA ARG A 768 75.10 -26.11 -20.50
C ARG A 768 75.28 -27.38 -21.32
N ASP A 769 74.21 -28.13 -21.53
CA ASP A 769 74.19 -29.36 -22.34
C ASP A 769 73.03 -29.44 -23.35
N GLU A 770 72.27 -28.34 -23.48
CA GLU A 770 71.13 -28.13 -24.39
C GLU A 770 69.99 -29.15 -24.25
N ARG A 771 69.86 -29.78 -23.07
CA ARG A 771 68.76 -30.71 -22.76
C ARG A 771 67.50 -29.99 -22.32
N VAL A 772 66.35 -30.53 -22.71
CA VAL A 772 65.05 -30.17 -22.13
C VAL A 772 65.00 -30.62 -20.68
N VAL A 773 64.78 -29.68 -19.76
CA VAL A 773 64.67 -29.92 -18.31
C VAL A 773 63.27 -29.64 -17.76
N GLY A 774 62.39 -29.07 -18.57
CA GLY A 774 60.99 -28.78 -18.25
C GLY A 774 60.25 -28.21 -19.45
N ALA A 775 59.00 -27.81 -19.26
CA ALA A 775 58.25 -27.01 -20.22
C ALA A 775 57.22 -26.10 -19.54
N GLU A 776 56.66 -25.15 -20.29
CA GLU A 776 55.45 -24.42 -19.92
C GLU A 776 54.31 -24.82 -20.86
N ALA A 777 53.14 -25.10 -20.29
CA ALA A 777 51.91 -25.40 -21.02
C ALA A 777 51.10 -24.10 -21.25
N LEU A 778 51.01 -23.74 -22.52
CA LEU A 778 50.48 -22.49 -23.04
C LEU A 778 49.19 -22.74 -23.83
N VAL A 779 48.05 -22.31 -23.30
CA VAL A 779 46.75 -22.48 -23.96
C VAL A 779 46.67 -21.77 -25.31
N ARG A 780 46.02 -22.41 -26.27
CA ARG A 780 45.68 -21.87 -27.58
C ARG A 780 44.20 -22.11 -27.89
N PHE A 781 43.57 -21.14 -28.53
CA PHE A 781 42.20 -21.25 -29.02
C PHE A 781 42.20 -21.58 -30.51
N LYS A 782 41.51 -22.64 -30.90
CA LYS A 782 41.35 -23.15 -32.25
C LYS A 782 40.06 -22.57 -32.83
N ASP A 783 40.17 -21.45 -33.53
CA ASP A 783 39.04 -20.65 -34.01
C ASP A 783 38.16 -21.43 -34.99
N PRO A 784 36.92 -21.84 -34.60
CA PRO A 784 36.06 -22.64 -35.45
C PRO A 784 35.51 -21.85 -36.65
N THR A 785 35.54 -20.52 -36.62
CA THR A 785 35.09 -19.66 -37.73
C THR A 785 36.18 -19.40 -38.77
N ALA A 786 37.44 -19.61 -38.40
CA ALA A 786 38.61 -19.39 -39.25
C ALA A 786 39.32 -20.71 -39.62
N ASN A 787 38.56 -21.76 -39.95
CA ASN A 787 39.07 -23.09 -40.32
C ASN A 787 40.02 -23.72 -39.29
N GLY A 788 39.83 -23.44 -37.99
CA GLY A 788 40.70 -23.92 -36.92
C GLY A 788 42.00 -23.14 -36.75
N ALA A 789 42.07 -21.89 -37.24
CA ALA A 789 43.24 -21.03 -37.04
C ALA A 789 43.56 -20.84 -35.55
N ILE A 790 44.84 -20.96 -35.20
CA ILE A 790 45.30 -20.88 -33.82
C ILE A 790 45.42 -19.42 -33.38
N ARG A 791 44.68 -19.06 -32.32
CA ARG A 791 44.72 -17.74 -31.65
C ARG A 791 45.52 -17.84 -30.35
N ALA A 792 46.30 -16.79 -30.08
CA ALA A 792 47.09 -16.64 -28.86
C ALA A 792 46.21 -16.21 -27.66
N PRO A 793 46.67 -16.40 -26.41
CA PRO A 793 45.94 -16.05 -25.18
C PRO A 793 45.30 -14.66 -25.17
N GLY A 794 46.00 -13.62 -25.62
CA GLY A 794 45.48 -12.25 -25.69
C GLY A 794 44.25 -12.04 -26.58
N PHE A 795 43.83 -13.03 -27.37
CA PHE A 795 42.55 -13.01 -28.09
C PHE A 795 41.35 -13.31 -27.18
N PHE A 796 41.53 -14.15 -26.15
CA PHE A 796 40.44 -14.75 -25.38
C PHE A 796 40.56 -14.63 -23.85
N VAL A 797 41.77 -14.58 -23.28
CA VAL A 797 41.98 -14.49 -21.82
C VAL A 797 41.22 -13.31 -21.19
N PRO A 798 41.28 -12.07 -21.73
CA PRO A 798 40.57 -10.94 -21.11
C PRO A 798 39.06 -11.14 -20.98
N TYR A 799 38.45 -11.81 -21.96
CA TYR A 799 37.01 -12.14 -21.95
C TYR A 799 36.68 -13.20 -20.89
N TYR A 800 37.51 -14.25 -20.78
CA TYR A 800 37.28 -15.30 -19.80
C TYR A 800 37.66 -14.91 -18.37
N GLU A 801 38.57 -13.95 -18.19
CA GLU A 801 38.83 -13.31 -16.90
C GLU A 801 37.61 -12.47 -16.48
N GLN A 802 37.11 -11.61 -17.37
CA GLN A 802 35.92 -10.78 -17.13
C GLN A 802 34.66 -11.61 -16.81
N THR A 803 34.49 -12.77 -17.46
CA THR A 803 33.37 -13.69 -17.18
C THR A 803 33.67 -14.72 -16.07
N GLY A 804 34.88 -14.75 -15.52
CA GLY A 804 35.33 -15.72 -14.50
C GLY A 804 35.55 -17.17 -15.00
N ARG A 805 35.17 -17.46 -16.25
CA ARG A 805 35.33 -18.77 -16.93
C ARG A 805 36.80 -19.12 -17.24
N ILE A 806 37.75 -18.21 -17.06
CA ILE A 806 39.21 -18.49 -17.18
C ILE A 806 39.62 -19.68 -16.31
N THR A 807 38.97 -19.83 -15.16
CA THR A 807 39.20 -20.95 -14.24
C THR A 807 38.83 -22.33 -14.79
N GLU A 808 38.07 -22.40 -15.89
CA GLU A 808 37.81 -23.65 -16.62
C GLU A 808 38.92 -23.93 -17.65
N VAL A 809 39.48 -22.88 -18.25
CA VAL A 809 40.60 -22.95 -19.19
C VAL A 809 41.87 -23.43 -18.48
N ASP A 810 42.19 -22.87 -17.32
CA ASP A 810 43.37 -23.24 -16.52
C ASP A 810 43.35 -24.75 -16.17
N PHE A 811 42.18 -25.25 -15.73
CA PHE A 811 42.00 -26.68 -15.47
C PHE A 811 41.98 -27.54 -16.74
N PHE A 812 41.47 -27.05 -17.88
CA PHE A 812 41.58 -27.77 -19.15
C PHE A 812 43.05 -27.97 -19.58
N VAL A 813 43.89 -26.96 -19.42
CA VAL A 813 45.34 -27.07 -19.67
C VAL A 813 45.95 -28.11 -18.74
N MET A 814 45.70 -27.97 -17.42
CA MET A 814 46.19 -28.92 -16.42
C MET A 814 45.78 -30.36 -16.74
N GLU A 815 44.52 -30.62 -17.11
CA GLU A 815 44.07 -31.97 -17.49
C GLU A 815 44.76 -32.49 -18.76
N SER A 816 45.08 -31.61 -19.71
CA SER A 816 45.81 -31.97 -20.94
C SER A 816 47.25 -32.38 -20.62
N VAL A 817 47.95 -31.57 -19.80
CA VAL A 817 49.29 -31.88 -19.28
C VAL A 817 49.29 -33.20 -18.49
N CYS A 818 48.29 -33.41 -17.63
CA CYS A 818 48.16 -34.65 -16.85
C CYS A 818 48.01 -35.89 -17.76
N LYS A 819 47.20 -35.79 -18.83
CA LYS A 819 47.01 -36.88 -19.80
C LYS A 819 48.31 -37.20 -20.54
N MET A 820 49.03 -36.18 -21.02
CA MET A 820 50.33 -36.33 -21.68
C MET A 820 51.36 -36.99 -20.75
N LEU A 821 51.55 -36.47 -19.54
CA LEU A 821 52.50 -37.02 -18.57
C LEU A 821 52.16 -38.46 -18.18
N ARG A 822 50.88 -38.78 -17.93
CA ARG A 822 50.44 -40.14 -17.61
C ARG A 822 50.71 -41.12 -18.76
N ARG A 823 50.40 -40.74 -20.00
CA ARG A 823 50.71 -41.53 -21.22
C ARG A 823 52.19 -41.89 -21.28
N ARG A 824 53.07 -40.89 -21.16
CA ARG A 824 54.54 -41.09 -21.21
C ARG A 824 55.05 -41.99 -20.09
N LEU A 825 54.52 -41.82 -18.86
CA LEU A 825 54.85 -42.68 -17.73
C LEU A 825 54.40 -44.15 -17.92
N ASP A 826 53.24 -44.37 -18.54
CA ASP A 826 52.73 -45.71 -18.85
C ASP A 826 53.53 -46.39 -19.98
N GLU A 827 54.03 -45.60 -20.94
CA GLU A 827 54.89 -46.06 -22.03
C GLU A 827 56.38 -46.20 -21.64
N GLY A 828 56.75 -45.78 -20.43
CA GLY A 828 58.14 -45.81 -19.93
C GLY A 828 59.07 -44.79 -20.60
N LEU A 829 58.50 -43.73 -21.20
CA LEU A 829 59.23 -42.64 -21.84
C LEU A 829 59.74 -41.63 -20.81
N ALA A 830 60.79 -40.88 -21.18
CA ALA A 830 61.30 -39.78 -20.38
C ALA A 830 60.23 -38.67 -20.20
N VAL A 831 60.13 -38.15 -18.98
CA VAL A 831 59.23 -37.05 -18.61
C VAL A 831 60.02 -35.92 -17.96
N VAL A 832 59.50 -34.70 -18.07
CA VAL A 832 60.04 -33.48 -17.46
C VAL A 832 58.91 -32.72 -16.78
N PRO A 833 59.18 -31.89 -15.75
CA PRO A 833 58.16 -31.02 -15.15
C PRO A 833 57.53 -30.06 -16.16
N VAL A 834 56.24 -29.81 -16.03
CA VAL A 834 55.49 -28.89 -16.90
C VAL A 834 54.78 -27.85 -16.04
N SER A 835 55.08 -26.57 -16.25
CA SER A 835 54.37 -25.49 -15.59
C SER A 835 53.04 -25.19 -16.25
N CYS A 836 52.04 -24.88 -15.44
CA CYS A 836 50.69 -24.53 -15.81
C CYS A 836 50.34 -23.19 -15.18
N ASN A 837 49.96 -22.22 -16.00
CA ASN A 837 49.45 -20.92 -15.55
C ASN A 837 48.10 -21.08 -14.85
N PHE A 838 47.95 -20.46 -13.67
CA PHE A 838 46.67 -20.38 -12.97
C PHE A 838 46.31 -18.92 -12.68
N SER A 839 45.15 -18.50 -13.17
CA SER A 839 44.61 -17.16 -12.96
C SER A 839 44.39 -16.84 -11.48
N ARG A 840 44.52 -15.55 -11.12
CA ARG A 840 44.25 -15.01 -9.78
C ARG A 840 42.91 -15.47 -9.19
N SER A 841 41.91 -15.64 -10.04
CA SER A 841 40.56 -16.13 -9.72
C SER A 841 40.53 -17.47 -8.98
N HIS A 842 41.59 -18.27 -9.05
CA HIS A 842 41.76 -19.48 -8.25
C HIS A 842 42.19 -19.19 -6.81
N PHE A 843 43.24 -18.39 -6.62
CA PHE A 843 43.89 -18.18 -5.34
C PHE A 843 43.06 -17.36 -4.34
N VAL A 844 42.06 -16.63 -4.82
CA VAL A 844 41.11 -15.87 -3.98
C VAL A 844 39.86 -16.66 -3.58
N LYS A 845 39.69 -17.90 -4.06
CA LYS A 845 38.56 -18.78 -3.75
C LYS A 845 38.99 -19.93 -2.84
N ASP A 846 38.09 -20.39 -1.99
CA ASP A 846 38.29 -21.63 -1.22
C ASP A 846 38.17 -22.88 -2.13
N GLY A 847 38.84 -23.96 -1.75
CA GLY A 847 38.76 -25.26 -2.44
C GLY A 847 39.66 -25.42 -3.68
N PHE A 848 40.45 -24.41 -4.06
CA PHE A 848 41.38 -24.54 -5.19
C PHE A 848 42.48 -25.60 -4.94
N PRO A 849 43.19 -25.64 -3.80
CA PRO A 849 44.21 -26.67 -3.54
C PRO A 849 43.64 -28.09 -3.48
N GLU A 850 42.38 -28.25 -3.07
CA GLU A 850 41.65 -29.53 -3.08
C GLU A 850 41.36 -29.97 -4.51
N ARG A 851 40.81 -29.07 -5.34
CA ARG A 851 40.52 -29.35 -6.75
C ARG A 851 41.79 -29.66 -7.53
N PHE A 852 42.86 -28.89 -7.35
CA PHE A 852 44.16 -29.13 -7.98
C PHE A 852 44.67 -30.54 -7.70
N VAL A 853 44.75 -30.93 -6.41
CA VAL A 853 45.24 -32.26 -6.04
C VAL A 853 44.29 -33.38 -6.51
N SER A 854 42.97 -33.16 -6.52
CA SER A 854 42.02 -34.15 -7.07
C SER A 854 42.24 -34.44 -8.56
N VAL A 855 42.69 -33.45 -9.35
CA VAL A 855 43.03 -33.65 -10.77
C VAL A 855 44.33 -34.44 -10.92
N MET A 856 45.35 -34.14 -10.10
CA MET A 856 46.59 -34.92 -10.07
C MET A 856 46.34 -36.39 -9.70
N GLU A 857 45.49 -36.63 -8.70
CA GLU A 857 45.10 -37.97 -8.24
C GLU A 857 44.26 -38.73 -9.27
N LYS A 858 43.30 -38.05 -9.93
CA LYS A 858 42.48 -38.59 -11.03
C LYS A 858 43.33 -39.16 -12.16
N TYR A 859 44.43 -38.48 -12.51
CA TYR A 859 45.34 -38.91 -13.58
C TYR A 859 46.59 -39.65 -13.07
N GLN A 860 46.74 -39.87 -11.76
CA GLN A 860 47.88 -40.55 -11.15
C GLN A 860 49.24 -39.97 -11.59
N VAL A 861 49.37 -38.64 -11.61
CA VAL A 861 50.60 -37.94 -11.98
C VAL A 861 51.39 -37.55 -10.71
N PRO A 862 52.70 -37.85 -10.62
CA PRO A 862 53.57 -37.34 -9.55
C PRO A 862 53.51 -35.81 -9.42
N LYS A 863 53.45 -35.30 -8.18
CA LYS A 863 53.20 -33.88 -7.89
C LYS A 863 54.34 -32.95 -8.27
N ASP A 864 55.55 -33.49 -8.33
CA ASP A 864 56.80 -32.86 -8.76
C ASP A 864 56.88 -32.64 -10.28
N LEU A 865 55.99 -33.26 -11.07
CA LEU A 865 55.95 -33.10 -12.53
C LEU A 865 54.99 -31.99 -13.02
N ILE A 866 54.22 -31.33 -12.13
CA ILE A 866 53.43 -30.15 -12.49
C ILE A 866 53.75 -28.99 -11.57
N GLU A 867 54.14 -27.87 -12.18
CA GLU A 867 54.47 -26.62 -11.48
C GLU A 867 53.27 -25.67 -11.62
N VAL A 868 52.79 -25.11 -10.50
CA VAL A 868 51.73 -24.08 -10.50
C VAL A 868 52.39 -22.73 -10.66
N GLU A 869 52.06 -22.05 -11.74
CA GLU A 869 52.68 -20.79 -12.14
C GLU A 869 51.81 -19.58 -11.77
N ILE A 870 52.42 -18.58 -11.14
CA ILE A 870 51.77 -17.40 -10.56
C ILE A 870 52.58 -16.13 -10.81
N THR A 871 51.90 -15.06 -11.25
CA THR A 871 52.55 -13.79 -11.56
C THR A 871 52.93 -12.98 -10.31
N GLU A 872 53.99 -12.16 -10.40
CA GLU A 872 54.42 -11.27 -9.30
C GLU A 872 53.28 -10.37 -8.77
N THR A 873 52.39 -9.90 -9.65
CA THR A 873 51.28 -9.00 -9.31
C THR A 873 50.20 -9.62 -8.44
N LEU A 874 50.05 -10.95 -8.43
CA LEU A 874 49.11 -11.68 -7.59
C LEU A 874 49.31 -11.42 -6.08
N VAL A 875 50.52 -11.03 -5.69
CA VAL A 875 51.04 -11.08 -4.33
C VAL A 875 50.98 -9.73 -3.61
N VAL A 876 50.84 -8.64 -4.37
CA VAL A 876 51.10 -7.27 -3.89
C VAL A 876 49.84 -6.56 -3.37
N GLU A 877 48.64 -7.00 -3.75
CA GLU A 877 47.39 -6.31 -3.38
C GLU A 877 46.82 -6.70 -2.00
N GLU A 878 46.71 -5.73 -1.10
CA GLU A 878 46.44 -5.93 0.33
C GLU A 878 45.09 -6.61 0.66
N MET A 879 43.98 -6.23 0.00
CA MET A 879 42.63 -6.65 0.44
C MET A 879 42.31 -8.14 0.24
N GLN A 880 43.10 -8.88 -0.54
CA GLN A 880 42.89 -10.33 -0.79
C GLN A 880 44.12 -11.19 -0.46
N GLN A 881 45.22 -10.56 -0.05
CA GLN A 881 46.53 -11.19 0.12
C GLN A 881 46.52 -12.40 1.08
N GLN A 882 45.70 -12.33 2.13
CA GLN A 882 45.61 -13.38 3.15
C GLN A 882 45.10 -14.72 2.58
N LYS A 883 44.06 -14.70 1.74
CA LYS A 883 43.50 -15.93 1.12
C LYS A 883 44.47 -16.54 0.10
N VAL A 884 45.18 -15.69 -0.65
CA VAL A 884 46.23 -16.12 -1.58
C VAL A 884 47.35 -16.84 -0.81
N LYS A 885 47.83 -16.25 0.29
CA LYS A 885 48.84 -16.87 1.18
C LYS A 885 48.39 -18.21 1.76
N GLU A 886 47.15 -18.31 2.23
CA GLU A 886 46.56 -19.57 2.71
C GLU A 886 46.58 -20.67 1.63
N ASN A 887 46.05 -20.37 0.44
CA ASN A 887 45.99 -21.34 -0.66
C ASN A 887 47.39 -21.76 -1.16
N VAL A 888 48.33 -20.82 -1.23
CA VAL A 888 49.75 -21.08 -1.57
C VAL A 888 50.42 -21.99 -0.54
N ALA A 889 50.21 -21.74 0.76
CA ALA A 889 50.73 -22.59 1.82
C ALA A 889 50.17 -24.02 1.75
N ILE A 890 48.86 -24.16 1.53
CA ILE A 890 48.20 -25.48 1.40
C ILE A 890 48.75 -26.26 0.18
N LEU A 891 49.02 -25.60 -0.96
CA LEU A 891 49.63 -26.24 -2.12
C LEU A 891 51.05 -26.76 -1.81
N LYS A 892 51.88 -25.94 -1.14
CA LYS A 892 53.22 -26.37 -0.71
C LYS A 892 53.17 -27.53 0.28
N ASP A 893 52.31 -27.47 1.30
CA ASP A 893 52.17 -28.55 2.30
C ASP A 893 51.69 -29.86 1.65
N LYS A 894 50.93 -29.78 0.55
CA LYS A 894 50.54 -30.95 -0.25
C LYS A 894 51.64 -31.44 -1.22
N GLY A 895 52.80 -30.76 -1.28
CA GLY A 895 53.96 -31.14 -2.10
C GLY A 895 53.86 -30.72 -3.57
N VAL A 896 53.17 -29.62 -3.88
CA VAL A 896 53.06 -29.06 -5.24
C VAL A 896 54.20 -28.05 -5.47
N HIS A 897 54.87 -28.11 -6.62
CA HIS A 897 55.87 -27.12 -7.01
C HIS A 897 55.20 -25.80 -7.40
N LEU A 898 55.79 -24.69 -6.99
CA LEU A 898 55.30 -23.34 -7.26
C LEU A 898 56.34 -22.56 -8.09
N SER A 899 55.89 -21.85 -9.12
CA SER A 899 56.72 -21.01 -9.97
C SER A 899 56.25 -19.55 -9.93
N ILE A 900 57.16 -18.60 -9.67
CA ILE A 900 56.87 -17.17 -9.80
C ILE A 900 57.23 -16.72 -11.21
N ASP A 901 56.26 -16.09 -11.88
CA ASP A 901 56.35 -15.60 -13.25
C ASP A 901 56.49 -14.06 -13.32
N ASP A 902 57.01 -13.56 -14.46
CA ASP A 902 57.25 -12.13 -14.74
C ASP A 902 58.13 -11.40 -13.70
N PHE A 903 59.03 -12.12 -13.00
CA PHE A 903 59.74 -11.58 -11.84
C PHE A 903 60.60 -10.37 -12.18
N GLY A 904 60.32 -9.25 -11.52
CA GLY A 904 61.06 -7.99 -11.61
C GLY A 904 60.54 -7.02 -12.67
N SER A 905 59.38 -7.29 -13.25
CA SER A 905 58.60 -6.33 -14.05
C SER A 905 57.93 -5.24 -13.19
N GLY A 906 57.77 -5.48 -11.88
CA GLY A 906 57.11 -4.61 -10.91
C GLY A 906 58.02 -3.80 -9.97
N TYR A 907 57.41 -3.05 -9.04
CA TYR A 907 58.11 -2.08 -8.18
C TYR A 907 58.64 -2.62 -6.82
N SER A 908 58.39 -3.87 -6.43
CA SER A 908 58.73 -4.40 -5.08
C SER A 908 59.01 -5.91 -4.99
N SER A 909 59.76 -6.47 -5.93
CA SER A 909 59.94 -7.93 -6.10
C SER A 909 60.67 -8.65 -4.95
N LEU A 910 61.39 -7.94 -4.07
CA LEU A 910 62.04 -8.53 -2.89
C LEU A 910 61.05 -9.00 -1.80
N GLY A 911 59.90 -8.34 -1.66
CA GLY A 911 58.88 -8.74 -0.68
C GLY A 911 58.16 -10.03 -1.06
N VAL A 912 58.23 -10.43 -2.33
CA VAL A 912 57.58 -11.65 -2.86
C VAL A 912 58.35 -12.91 -2.43
N PHE A 913 59.69 -12.86 -2.44
CA PHE A 913 60.56 -13.94 -1.96
C PHE A 913 60.28 -14.36 -0.50
N GLU A 914 59.95 -13.40 0.38
CA GLU A 914 59.63 -13.69 1.79
C GLU A 914 58.26 -14.36 1.95
N GLN A 915 57.33 -14.06 1.04
CA GLN A 915 55.91 -14.40 1.19
C GLN A 915 55.50 -15.66 0.43
N ILE A 916 56.21 -16.02 -0.64
CA ILE A 916 55.94 -17.22 -1.45
C ILE A 916 57.16 -18.13 -1.44
N PRO A 917 57.04 -19.36 -0.90
CA PRO A 917 58.07 -20.37 -0.97
C PRO A 917 58.06 -21.06 -2.34
N ALA A 918 58.52 -20.36 -3.38
CA ALA A 918 58.56 -20.86 -4.75
C ALA A 918 59.70 -21.87 -4.97
N SER A 919 59.44 -22.90 -5.78
CA SER A 919 60.42 -23.86 -6.28
C SER A 919 61.17 -23.34 -7.51
N VAL A 920 60.51 -22.46 -8.28
CA VAL A 920 61.03 -21.90 -9.54
C VAL A 920 60.76 -20.40 -9.58
N ILE A 921 61.69 -19.63 -10.16
CA ILE A 921 61.56 -18.19 -10.40
C ILE A 921 61.93 -17.91 -11.84
N LYS A 922 60.98 -17.38 -12.61
CA LYS A 922 61.14 -16.98 -14.01
C LYS A 922 61.50 -15.49 -14.03
N LEU A 923 62.72 -15.17 -14.50
CA LEU A 923 63.18 -13.79 -14.67
C LEU A 923 62.68 -13.25 -16.01
N ASP A 924 61.93 -12.15 -15.97
CA ASP A 924 61.42 -11.49 -17.15
C ASP A 924 62.56 -11.06 -18.11
N ARG A 925 62.24 -11.07 -19.40
CA ARG A 925 63.12 -10.68 -20.50
C ARG A 925 63.71 -9.28 -20.34
N SER A 926 63.05 -8.34 -19.66
CA SER A 926 63.61 -6.99 -19.46
C SER A 926 64.97 -6.99 -18.77
N PHE A 927 65.26 -8.00 -17.94
CA PHE A 927 66.58 -8.18 -17.33
C PHE A 927 67.68 -8.50 -18.34
N LEU A 928 67.35 -9.18 -19.44
CA LEU A 928 68.29 -9.50 -20.52
C LEU A 928 68.53 -8.30 -21.45
N LEU A 929 67.48 -7.51 -21.71
CA LEU A 929 67.51 -6.38 -22.66
C LEU A 929 68.30 -5.15 -22.17
N ASN A 930 68.58 -5.02 -20.87
CA ASN A 930 69.14 -3.80 -20.27
C ASN A 930 70.65 -3.61 -20.46
N ASN A 931 71.04 -3.17 -21.67
CA ASN A 931 72.44 -3.07 -22.11
C ASN A 931 73.20 -1.77 -21.77
N GLU A 932 72.60 -0.80 -21.07
CA GLU A 932 73.27 0.50 -20.81
C GLU A 932 74.50 0.37 -19.88
N ASN A 933 74.52 -0.62 -18.98
CA ASN A 933 75.66 -0.88 -18.08
C ASN A 933 75.77 -2.37 -17.70
N ARG A 934 76.37 -3.17 -18.59
CA ARG A 934 76.57 -4.63 -18.45
C ARG A 934 77.15 -5.04 -17.09
N THR A 935 78.16 -4.34 -16.58
CA THR A 935 78.79 -4.67 -15.29
C THR A 935 77.80 -4.55 -14.12
N ARG A 936 76.94 -3.52 -14.13
CA ARG A 936 75.90 -3.34 -13.10
C ARG A 936 74.76 -4.36 -13.26
N GLN A 937 74.34 -4.64 -14.50
CA GLN A 937 73.35 -5.66 -14.83
C GLN A 937 73.76 -7.03 -14.27
N VAL A 938 74.97 -7.49 -14.61
CA VAL A 938 75.53 -8.78 -14.14
C VAL A 938 75.63 -8.85 -12.62
N GLN A 939 76.03 -7.76 -11.94
CA GLN A 939 76.09 -7.72 -10.47
C GLN A 939 74.72 -7.85 -9.81
N ILE A 940 73.70 -7.15 -10.32
CA ILE A 940 72.34 -7.21 -9.78
C ILE A 940 71.75 -8.60 -10.01
N MET A 941 71.78 -9.09 -11.25
CA MET A 941 71.22 -10.40 -11.59
C MET A 941 71.92 -11.55 -10.85
N ARG A 942 73.25 -11.55 -10.72
CA ARG A 942 73.97 -12.58 -9.95
C ARG A 942 73.57 -12.60 -8.47
N ASN A 943 73.24 -11.45 -7.87
CA ASN A 943 72.72 -11.40 -6.50
C ASN A 943 71.31 -11.97 -6.40
N ILE A 944 70.43 -11.71 -7.38
CA ILE A 944 69.08 -12.32 -7.45
C ILE A 944 69.19 -13.85 -7.62
N VAL A 945 70.08 -14.32 -8.49
CA VAL A 945 70.33 -15.75 -8.72
C VAL A 945 70.88 -16.45 -7.46
N ASN A 946 71.77 -15.79 -6.73
CA ASN A 946 72.27 -16.33 -5.46
C ASN A 946 71.16 -16.34 -4.39
N LEU A 947 70.34 -15.30 -4.27
CA LEU A 947 69.20 -15.27 -3.34
C LEU A 947 68.19 -16.38 -3.63
N ALA A 948 67.83 -16.60 -4.90
CA ALA A 948 66.98 -17.71 -5.31
C ALA A 948 67.58 -19.07 -4.91
N ARG A 949 68.89 -19.25 -5.13
CA ARG A 949 69.62 -20.47 -4.74
C ARG A 949 69.67 -20.69 -3.23
N ASP A 950 69.86 -19.63 -2.44
CA ASP A 950 69.85 -19.68 -0.98
C ASP A 950 68.45 -20.00 -0.40
N LEU A 951 67.39 -19.81 -1.21
CA LEU A 951 66.00 -20.19 -0.93
C LEU A 951 65.61 -21.53 -1.59
N GLU A 952 66.57 -22.30 -2.10
CA GLU A 952 66.38 -23.59 -2.79
C GLU A 952 65.54 -23.51 -4.09
N ALA A 953 65.37 -22.31 -4.67
CA ALA A 953 64.61 -22.09 -5.90
C ALA A 953 65.49 -22.15 -7.16
N GLN A 954 64.97 -22.78 -8.23
CA GLN A 954 65.60 -22.78 -9.55
C GLN A 954 65.30 -21.47 -10.30
N VAL A 955 66.30 -20.88 -10.95
CA VAL A 955 66.11 -19.70 -11.82
C VAL A 955 65.99 -20.12 -13.29
N VAL A 956 64.91 -19.68 -13.92
CA VAL A 956 64.65 -19.74 -15.36
C VAL A 956 64.77 -18.32 -15.92
N CYS A 957 65.47 -18.10 -17.02
CA CYS A 957 65.45 -16.81 -17.72
C CYS A 957 64.52 -16.90 -18.94
N GLU A 958 63.67 -15.90 -19.10
CA GLU A 958 62.66 -15.87 -20.15
C GLU A 958 63.01 -14.96 -21.33
N GLY A 959 62.34 -15.18 -22.46
CA GLY A 959 62.51 -14.38 -23.66
C GLY A 959 63.91 -14.47 -24.27
N VAL A 960 64.64 -15.56 -23.99
CA VAL A 960 65.98 -15.82 -24.52
C VAL A 960 65.93 -16.00 -26.04
N GLU A 961 66.54 -15.09 -26.79
CA GLU A 961 66.49 -15.07 -28.26
C GLU A 961 67.87 -15.06 -28.92
N THR A 962 68.89 -14.54 -28.24
CA THR A 962 70.22 -14.29 -28.80
C THR A 962 71.30 -15.08 -28.08
N GLU A 963 72.50 -15.14 -28.68
CA GLU A 963 73.67 -15.77 -28.06
C GLU A 963 74.22 -14.93 -26.89
N GLY A 964 74.13 -13.60 -26.97
CA GLY A 964 74.51 -12.69 -25.89
C GLY A 964 73.62 -12.81 -24.63
N ASP A 965 72.37 -13.26 -24.80
CA ASP A 965 71.49 -13.64 -23.69
C ASP A 965 72.04 -14.88 -22.97
N THR A 966 72.42 -15.92 -23.73
CA THR A 966 73.00 -17.15 -23.16
C THR A 966 74.38 -16.91 -22.52
N GLU A 967 75.19 -15.99 -23.06
CA GLU A 967 76.43 -15.55 -22.41
C GLU A 967 76.14 -14.85 -21.07
N LEU A 968 75.15 -13.95 -21.00
CA LEU A 968 74.73 -13.29 -19.76
C LEU A 968 74.28 -14.31 -18.70
N MET A 969 73.48 -15.29 -19.12
CA MET A 969 72.98 -16.37 -18.27
C MET A 969 74.13 -17.20 -17.66
N MET A 970 75.14 -17.54 -18.47
CA MET A 970 76.37 -18.20 -18.00
C MET A 970 77.18 -17.33 -17.03
N GLU A 971 77.27 -16.01 -17.26
CA GLU A 971 77.95 -15.07 -16.35
C GLU A 971 77.26 -14.97 -14.98
N ILE A 972 75.92 -14.93 -14.93
CA ILE A 972 75.16 -14.77 -13.68
C ILE A 972 74.94 -16.09 -12.93
N GLY A 973 75.06 -17.23 -13.63
CA GLY A 973 74.87 -18.57 -13.05
C GLY A 973 73.42 -19.04 -13.02
N ALA A 974 72.58 -18.55 -13.95
CA ALA A 974 71.23 -19.05 -14.21
C ALA A 974 71.28 -19.90 -15.48
N TYR A 975 70.99 -21.19 -15.38
CA TYR A 975 71.30 -22.14 -16.46
C TYR A 975 70.08 -22.63 -17.25
N VAL A 976 68.84 -22.33 -16.82
CA VAL A 976 67.63 -22.75 -17.54
C VAL A 976 67.10 -21.59 -18.37
N ALA A 977 66.97 -21.80 -19.67
CA ALA A 977 66.45 -20.83 -20.63
C ALA A 977 65.07 -21.23 -21.14
N GLN A 978 64.18 -20.24 -21.27
CA GLN A 978 62.93 -20.35 -22.00
C GLN A 978 62.86 -19.21 -23.01
N GLY A 979 62.68 -19.52 -24.29
CA GLY A 979 62.65 -18.48 -25.33
C GLY A 979 62.87 -19.01 -26.75
N TYR A 980 62.63 -18.12 -27.72
CA TYR A 980 62.60 -18.49 -29.15
C TYR A 980 63.97 -18.88 -29.72
N ARG A 981 65.09 -18.71 -29.00
CA ARG A 981 66.38 -19.30 -29.36
C ARG A 981 66.30 -20.83 -29.44
N TYR A 982 65.60 -21.44 -28.47
CA TYR A 982 65.51 -22.89 -28.30
C TYR A 982 64.17 -23.44 -28.79
N CYS A 983 63.07 -22.85 -28.35
CA CYS A 983 61.74 -23.38 -28.57
C CYS A 983 60.72 -22.22 -28.67
N LYS A 984 59.96 -22.19 -29.76
CA LYS A 984 58.66 -21.48 -29.78
C LYS A 984 57.60 -22.41 -29.19
N PRO A 985 56.49 -21.91 -28.65
CA PRO A 985 55.38 -22.77 -28.27
C PRO A 985 54.93 -23.63 -29.45
N VAL A 986 54.98 -24.96 -29.31
CA VAL A 986 54.71 -25.97 -30.34
C VAL A 986 53.58 -26.93 -29.92
N PRO A 987 52.95 -27.68 -30.84
CA PRO A 987 52.01 -28.75 -30.50
C PRO A 987 52.63 -29.84 -29.63
N GLU A 988 51.79 -30.63 -28.97
CA GLU A 988 52.18 -31.74 -28.09
C GLU A 988 53.16 -32.71 -28.78
N GLU A 989 52.84 -33.13 -30.00
CA GLU A 989 53.60 -34.14 -30.73
C GLU A 989 55.04 -33.67 -31.03
N VAL A 990 55.18 -32.38 -31.36
CA VAL A 990 56.49 -31.76 -31.65
C VAL A 990 57.30 -31.56 -30.38
N PHE A 991 56.65 -31.24 -29.26
CA PHE A 991 57.33 -31.14 -27.96
C PHE A 991 57.81 -32.51 -27.46
N GLU A 992 57.02 -33.56 -27.63
CA GLU A 992 57.39 -34.91 -27.22
C GLU A 992 58.63 -35.45 -27.95
N GLU A 993 58.83 -35.08 -29.21
CA GLU A 993 60.05 -35.37 -29.98
C GLU A 993 61.30 -34.67 -29.41
N MET A 994 61.15 -33.54 -28.71
CA MET A 994 62.28 -32.77 -28.12
C MET A 994 62.76 -33.33 -26.77
N ILE A 995 62.01 -34.23 -26.13
CA ILE A 995 62.38 -34.83 -24.83
C ILE A 995 63.32 -36.05 -25.02
N VAL A 996 63.42 -36.58 -26.24
CA VAL A 996 64.14 -37.83 -26.61
C VAL A 996 65.61 -37.56 -26.96
#